data_AF-A0A7C6EPC5-F1
#
_entry.id   AF-A0A7C6EPC5-F1
#
_cell.length_a   1.000
_cell.length_b   1.000
_cell.length_c   1.000
_cell.angle_alpha   90.00
_cell.angle_beta   90.00
_cell.angle_gamma   90.00
#
_symmetry.space_group_name_H-M   'P 1'
#
loop_
_entity.id
_entity.type
_entity.pdbx_description
1 polymer ?
#
loop_
_entity_poly.entity_id
_entity_poly.type
_entity_poly.pdbx_seq_one_letter_code
_entity_poly.pdbx_strand_id
1 'polypeptide(L)'
;MQDYFPEKIKVLAGQQLFRTRLFGHQQGNLFKLSILIMALLILFVLLANGKSLKFLSPSFGPILSGQLRANLDSPATAAVKMPEWEDPAVFNLGKEEPYAYFVPFPDVASALKMAWKTSPWYKSLNGPWKFYWVEKPADKPKDFWKPEFNDNKWVDFPVPANWEVNGYGIPIYVNSAYEFAPKKPDPPHVPHDYNPVGCYRRTFTIPASWKDMDVFIHFGAVKSAFYLWINGHFVGYSEDSKTPAEWRLTPYLKSGENLVALEVYRWSDGSYLECQDFWRISGIERDVYLYAAPKIRLRDFFALATLADNYQDGRLDLTVELKNTQEKSRGGRASVEVRLLNKEQNPLFQAQKSVDLNRQQKAELKFAAEIPHPQKWTAETPHLYTLVLILKDDKGRITEVVPARIGFRRVEIKDGRLLLNGVPIRLKGVNRHEHDPFTGHVVSEESMRRDLELMKQNNINAVRTCHYPNDPRWYELCDEYGLYVIDEANIESHGMGYGERSLAKNPAWGPAHLDRTSRMVERDKNHPSVIIWSLGNEAGNGVNFELTYNWVKKRDPSRPVQYERAVLAPNTDIYCPMYARISHLINYAREKQARPLILCEYAHSMGNSTGNLQDYWEAIETYDQLQGGFIWDWVDQGLAKKNEKGEIFWAYGGDYGPPGTPSDRNFCCNGLVAPDRTPHPALAEVKKVYQYVGIKAIEAASGQVELQNKYDFLSLRQFDIFWTLVGNGQPVASGVIKAPEIGPQKKEILRLDLKPYLNDPKKEYFLNFEVKLREALPLLPAGFVVASEQMPIPASGNALASAGTTGSA
;
A
#
# COMPACT_ATOMS: atom_id res chain seq x y z
N MET A 1 -3.95 47.81 -15.76
CA MET A 1 -3.31 48.67 -14.73
C MET A 1 -2.27 47.80 -14.06
N GLN A 2 -1.00 47.85 -14.52
CA GLN A 2 0.04 48.79 -14.03
C GLN A 2 0.19 48.61 -12.50
N ASP A 3 1.26 48.10 -11.91
CA ASP A 3 2.68 48.00 -12.29
C ASP A 3 3.35 46.88 -11.47
N TYR A 4 4.67 46.69 -11.68
CA TYR A 4 5.66 45.85 -10.99
C TYR A 4 6.13 44.61 -11.75
N PHE A 5 7.10 44.81 -12.65
CA PHE A 5 8.32 43.98 -12.80
C PHE A 5 9.29 44.69 -13.76
N PRO A 6 10.43 45.23 -13.28
CA PRO A 6 11.61 45.37 -14.11
C PRO A 6 12.84 44.67 -13.52
N GLU A 7 13.79 44.43 -14.42
CA GLU A 7 15.18 43.99 -14.19
C GLU A 7 15.49 42.49 -14.11
N LYS A 8 15.40 41.81 -15.27
CA LYS A 8 16.37 40.74 -15.63
C LYS A 8 16.44 40.37 -17.13
N ILE A 9 15.97 41.24 -18.04
CA ILE A 9 16.00 41.00 -19.51
C ILE A 9 17.02 41.88 -20.24
N LYS A 10 18.00 42.46 -19.54
CA LYS A 10 19.08 43.26 -20.17
C LYS A 10 20.49 42.66 -20.09
N VAL A 11 20.65 41.45 -19.57
CA VAL A 11 21.98 40.80 -19.45
C VAL A 11 22.17 39.59 -20.38
N LEU A 12 21.10 39.02 -20.94
CA LEU A 12 21.19 37.84 -21.82
C LEU A 12 21.39 38.15 -23.32
N ALA A 13 21.20 39.41 -23.75
CA ALA A 13 21.43 39.80 -25.15
C ALA A 13 22.90 40.18 -25.45
N GLY A 14 23.76 40.30 -24.43
CA GLY A 14 25.14 40.79 -24.57
C GLY A 14 26.24 39.73 -24.61
N GLN A 15 25.96 38.46 -24.30
CA GLN A 15 26.99 37.43 -24.17
C GLN A 15 26.94 36.28 -25.20
N GLN A 16 25.98 36.28 -26.12
CA GLN A 16 25.89 35.26 -27.17
C GLN A 16 26.60 35.62 -28.49
N LEU A 17 27.25 36.78 -28.57
CA LEU A 17 27.96 37.25 -29.76
C LEU A 17 29.49 37.00 -29.76
N PHE A 18 30.01 36.30 -28.75
CA PHE A 18 31.43 35.94 -28.65
C PHE A 18 31.62 34.45 -28.35
N ARG A 19 31.27 33.59 -29.31
CA ARG A 19 31.91 32.28 -29.59
C ARG A 19 31.12 31.53 -30.68
N THR A 20 31.20 32.06 -31.89
CA THR A 20 30.88 31.33 -33.12
C THR A 20 32.09 31.41 -34.05
N ARG A 21 33.16 30.72 -33.65
CA ARG A 21 34.19 30.22 -34.57
C ARG A 21 34.46 28.79 -34.16
N LEU A 22 33.71 27.87 -34.77
CA LEU A 22 34.06 26.49 -35.12
C LEU A 22 32.76 25.77 -35.48
N PHE A 23 32.83 24.98 -36.55
CA PHE A 23 31.80 24.10 -37.12
C PHE A 23 30.78 24.71 -38.09
N GLY A 24 31.01 24.41 -39.38
CA GLY A 24 30.04 24.57 -40.46
C GLY A 24 29.01 23.45 -40.51
N HIS A 25 28.03 23.63 -41.39
CA HIS A 25 26.87 22.77 -41.69
C HIS A 25 25.73 22.73 -40.67
N GLN A 26 25.00 23.84 -40.50
CA GLN A 26 23.53 23.87 -40.33
C GLN A 26 23.00 25.31 -40.57
N GLN A 27 22.73 25.71 -41.82
CA GLN A 27 22.16 27.05 -42.12
C GLN A 27 20.78 27.07 -42.80
N GLY A 28 20.18 25.91 -43.10
CA GLY A 28 18.85 25.86 -43.72
C GLY A 28 17.66 25.95 -42.75
N ASN A 29 17.78 25.38 -41.55
CA ASN A 29 16.64 25.21 -40.63
C ASN A 29 16.50 26.36 -39.62
N LEU A 30 17.59 27.00 -39.24
CA LEU A 30 17.56 28.15 -38.32
C LEU A 30 16.87 29.37 -38.96
N PHE A 31 17.08 29.63 -40.25
CA PHE A 31 16.45 30.76 -40.95
C PHE A 31 14.92 30.60 -41.07
N LYS A 32 14.45 29.37 -41.31
CA LYS A 32 13.01 29.06 -41.36
C LYS A 32 12.34 29.15 -39.98
N LEU A 33 13.05 28.73 -38.93
CA LEU A 33 12.58 28.85 -37.55
C LEU A 33 12.51 30.32 -37.10
N SER A 34 13.46 31.15 -37.50
CA SER A 34 13.43 32.60 -37.23
C SER A 34 12.24 33.31 -37.89
N ILE A 35 11.91 32.95 -39.14
CA ILE A 35 10.76 33.52 -39.85
C ILE A 35 9.44 33.09 -39.20
N LEU A 36 9.33 31.82 -38.77
CA LEU A 36 8.13 31.30 -38.12
C LEU A 36 7.91 31.93 -36.73
N ILE A 37 8.98 32.10 -35.95
CA ILE A 37 8.93 32.76 -34.64
C ILE A 37 8.53 34.24 -34.80
N MET A 38 9.06 34.92 -35.83
CA MET A 38 8.72 36.32 -36.10
C MET A 38 7.26 36.48 -36.57
N ALA A 39 6.75 35.54 -37.38
CA ALA A 39 5.34 35.52 -37.79
C ALA A 39 4.39 35.26 -36.61
N LEU A 40 4.75 34.35 -35.69
CA LEU A 40 3.98 34.05 -34.48
C LEU A 40 3.99 35.21 -33.49
N LEU A 41 5.12 35.92 -33.34
CA LEU A 41 5.21 37.13 -32.51
C LEU A 41 4.34 38.26 -33.07
N ILE A 42 4.31 38.46 -34.39
CA ILE A 42 3.43 39.46 -35.03
C ILE A 42 1.96 39.09 -34.84
N LEU A 43 1.60 37.81 -34.97
CA LEU A 43 0.24 37.32 -34.74
C LEU A 43 -0.19 37.51 -33.27
N PHE A 44 0.71 37.25 -32.32
CA PHE A 44 0.46 37.43 -30.90
C PHE A 44 0.28 38.91 -30.52
N VAL A 45 1.05 39.81 -31.11
CA VAL A 45 0.92 41.27 -30.90
C VAL A 45 -0.36 41.84 -31.52
N LEU A 46 -0.82 41.28 -32.64
CA LEU A 46 -2.08 41.68 -33.28
C LEU A 46 -3.31 41.19 -32.50
N LEU A 47 -3.25 39.97 -31.95
CA LEU A 47 -4.31 39.39 -31.12
C LEU A 47 -4.39 40.05 -29.72
N ALA A 48 -3.25 40.37 -29.10
CA ALA A 48 -3.20 41.01 -27.79
C ALA A 48 -3.73 42.46 -27.79
N ASN A 49 -3.81 43.11 -28.96
CA ASN A 49 -4.30 44.49 -29.12
C ASN A 49 -5.71 44.59 -29.70
N GLY A 50 -6.46 43.48 -29.77
CA GLY A 50 -7.90 43.50 -30.05
C GLY A 50 -8.33 44.06 -31.42
N LYS A 51 -7.46 44.02 -32.45
CA LYS A 51 -7.81 44.47 -33.81
C LYS A 51 -8.21 43.29 -34.70
N SER A 52 -9.34 43.39 -35.40
CA SER A 52 -9.82 42.37 -36.33
C SER A 52 -9.07 42.41 -37.67
N LEU A 53 -8.77 41.23 -38.23
CA LEU A 53 -8.23 41.10 -39.59
C LEU A 53 -9.34 41.34 -40.62
N LYS A 54 -9.43 42.58 -41.09
CA LYS A 54 -10.03 42.91 -42.39
C LYS A 54 -9.08 43.87 -43.08
N PHE A 55 -8.23 43.35 -43.96
CA PHE A 55 -7.71 43.98 -45.18
C PHE A 55 -6.62 43.08 -45.73
N LEU A 56 -6.88 42.41 -46.85
CA LEU A 56 -5.90 42.07 -47.90
C LEU A 56 -6.72 41.63 -49.14
N SER A 57 -6.78 42.52 -50.13
CA SER A 57 -7.34 42.26 -51.47
C SER A 57 -6.26 41.66 -52.41
N PRO A 58 -6.65 41.09 -53.56
CA PRO A 58 -5.92 39.98 -54.18
C PRO A 58 -5.06 40.46 -55.36
N SER A 59 -3.75 40.30 -55.25
CA SER A 59 -2.86 40.37 -56.41
C SER A 59 -1.47 39.87 -56.05
N PHE A 60 -1.33 38.56 -55.85
CA PHE A 60 -0.08 37.81 -56.05
C PHE A 60 -0.38 36.30 -56.12
N GLY A 61 -0.77 35.85 -57.31
CA GLY A 61 -0.60 34.49 -57.80
C GLY A 61 -0.37 34.62 -59.31
N PRO A 62 0.58 33.90 -59.94
CA PRO A 62 0.91 32.50 -59.66
C PRO A 62 2.40 32.11 -59.89
N ILE A 63 3.20 31.85 -58.84
CA ILE A 63 4.49 31.11 -58.96
C ILE A 63 4.65 30.07 -57.81
N LEU A 64 3.56 29.61 -57.20
CA LEU A 64 3.61 28.65 -56.09
C LEU A 64 2.66 27.45 -56.25
N SER A 65 2.16 27.18 -57.45
CA SER A 65 1.24 26.06 -57.73
C SER A 65 1.87 24.83 -58.40
N GLY A 66 3.18 24.82 -58.66
CA GLY A 66 3.87 23.69 -59.31
C GLY A 66 4.75 22.81 -58.41
N GLN A 67 5.33 23.37 -57.35
CA GLN A 67 6.32 22.67 -56.51
C GLN A 67 5.83 22.34 -55.08
N LEU A 68 4.64 22.79 -54.68
CA LEU A 68 4.00 22.41 -53.42
C LEU A 68 2.99 21.26 -53.56
N ARG A 69 2.68 20.82 -54.79
CA ARG A 69 1.86 19.62 -55.05
C ARG A 69 2.66 18.33 -55.27
N ALA A 70 3.97 18.40 -55.42
CA ALA A 70 4.82 17.22 -55.60
C ALA A 70 5.39 16.63 -54.29
N ASN A 71 5.08 17.22 -53.12
CA ASN A 71 5.48 16.72 -51.81
C ASN A 71 4.30 16.34 -50.91
N LEU A 72 3.07 16.28 -51.45
CA LEU A 72 1.88 15.81 -50.73
C LEU A 72 1.46 14.37 -51.09
N ASP A 73 2.18 13.73 -52.03
CA ASP A 73 2.02 12.32 -52.40
C ASP A 73 3.26 11.47 -52.12
N SER A 74 4.14 11.91 -51.20
CA SER A 74 4.98 10.95 -50.49
C SER A 74 4.04 10.20 -49.54
N PRO A 75 4.09 8.85 -49.45
CA PRO A 75 3.39 8.19 -48.36
C PRO A 75 3.92 8.84 -47.09
N ALA A 76 3.05 9.54 -46.36
CA ALA A 76 3.31 9.85 -44.98
C ALA A 76 3.63 8.48 -44.38
N THR A 77 4.89 8.27 -43.97
CA THR A 77 5.23 7.13 -43.12
C THR A 77 4.24 7.20 -41.99
N ALA A 78 3.24 6.31 -42.02
CA ALA A 78 2.24 6.22 -40.97
C ALA A 78 3.07 6.11 -39.70
N ALA A 79 3.04 7.15 -38.87
CA ALA A 79 3.72 7.10 -37.59
C ALA A 79 3.18 5.85 -36.92
N VAL A 80 4.04 4.86 -36.70
CA VAL A 80 3.66 3.63 -36.04
C VAL A 80 3.13 4.06 -34.69
N LYS A 81 1.80 4.01 -34.50
CA LYS A 81 1.18 4.34 -33.23
C LYS A 81 1.72 3.29 -32.25
N MET A 82 2.49 3.74 -31.26
CA MET A 82 2.96 2.84 -30.21
C MET A 82 1.75 2.22 -29.52
N PRO A 83 1.81 0.93 -29.16
CA PRO A 83 0.75 0.33 -28.36
C PRO A 83 0.64 1.04 -27.01
N GLU A 84 -0.54 1.00 -26.39
CA GLU A 84 -0.79 1.66 -25.11
C GLU A 84 0.14 1.15 -23.99
N TRP A 85 0.62 -0.10 -24.05
CA TRP A 85 1.58 -0.70 -23.08
C TRP A 85 3.06 -0.32 -23.30
N GLU A 86 3.35 0.63 -24.18
CA GLU A 86 4.66 1.28 -24.30
C GLU A 86 4.55 2.82 -24.29
N ASP A 87 3.42 3.36 -23.82
CA ASP A 87 3.18 4.80 -23.75
C ASP A 87 2.89 5.23 -22.30
N PRO A 88 3.87 5.81 -21.58
CA PRO A 88 3.71 6.19 -20.18
C PRO A 88 2.71 7.33 -19.97
N ALA A 89 2.19 7.94 -21.05
CA ALA A 89 1.06 8.86 -20.99
C ALA A 89 -0.31 8.14 -20.96
N VAL A 90 -0.38 6.84 -21.24
CA VAL A 90 -1.60 6.04 -21.40
C VAL A 90 -1.59 4.79 -20.51
N PHE A 91 -1.53 4.99 -19.20
CA PHE A 91 -1.59 3.92 -18.20
C PHE A 91 -3.03 3.47 -17.84
N ASN A 92 -4.05 4.17 -18.39
CA ASN A 92 -5.44 3.76 -18.24
C ASN A 92 -6.37 4.35 -19.32
N LEU A 93 -7.42 3.62 -19.67
CA LEU A 93 -8.51 4.07 -20.55
C LEU A 93 -9.86 3.61 -20.02
N GLY A 94 -10.80 4.56 -19.89
CA GLY A 94 -12.21 4.29 -19.58
C GLY A 94 -12.53 3.90 -18.13
N LYS A 95 -11.53 3.85 -17.23
CA LYS A 95 -11.73 3.47 -15.82
C LYS A 95 -12.61 4.47 -15.07
N GLU A 96 -13.33 3.99 -14.06
CA GLU A 96 -13.93 4.87 -13.06
C GLU A 96 -12.82 5.56 -12.23
N GLU A 97 -13.12 6.77 -11.73
CA GLU A 97 -12.24 7.49 -10.81
C GLU A 97 -12.03 6.68 -9.52
N PRO A 98 -10.82 6.68 -8.91
CA PRO A 98 -10.58 5.96 -7.65
C PRO A 98 -11.48 6.44 -6.51
N TYR A 99 -11.89 5.52 -5.65
CA TYR A 99 -12.79 5.78 -4.52
C TYR A 99 -12.54 4.77 -3.39
N ALA A 100 -13.09 5.02 -2.20
CA ALA A 100 -12.96 4.13 -1.06
C ALA A 100 -13.54 2.74 -1.38
N TYR A 101 -12.88 1.67 -0.95
CA TYR A 101 -13.35 0.33 -1.24
C TYR A 101 -14.69 0.01 -0.53
N PHE A 102 -15.73 -0.34 -1.28
CA PHE A 102 -16.98 -0.89 -0.75
C PHE A 102 -17.81 -1.58 -1.84
N VAL A 103 -18.76 -2.42 -1.42
CA VAL A 103 -19.86 -2.90 -2.26
C VAL A 103 -21.19 -2.49 -1.62
N PRO A 104 -22.12 -1.89 -2.37
CA PRO A 104 -23.38 -1.42 -1.82
C PRO A 104 -24.36 -2.56 -1.49
N PHE A 105 -25.30 -2.24 -0.60
CA PHE A 105 -26.39 -3.12 -0.16
C PHE A 105 -27.76 -2.45 -0.40
N PRO A 106 -28.84 -3.24 -0.55
CA PRO A 106 -30.19 -2.70 -0.71
C PRO A 106 -30.82 -2.18 0.58
N ASP A 107 -30.36 -2.64 1.75
CA ASP A 107 -31.00 -2.36 3.03
C ASP A 107 -29.99 -2.35 4.19
N VAL A 108 -30.42 -1.75 5.31
CA VAL A 108 -29.56 -1.58 6.50
C VAL A 108 -29.26 -2.92 7.18
N ALA A 109 -30.21 -3.86 7.22
CA ALA A 109 -30.03 -5.12 7.94
C ALA A 109 -29.00 -6.03 7.27
N SER A 110 -28.98 -6.07 5.93
CA SER A 110 -27.94 -6.77 5.18
C SER A 110 -26.59 -6.06 5.26
N ALA A 111 -26.56 -4.72 5.15
CA ALA A 111 -25.34 -3.92 5.28
C ALA A 111 -24.63 -4.09 6.64
N LEU A 112 -25.38 -4.14 7.74
CA LEU A 112 -24.84 -4.29 9.10
C LEU A 112 -24.15 -5.64 9.36
N LYS A 113 -24.29 -6.62 8.45
CA LYS A 113 -23.52 -7.87 8.53
C LYS A 113 -22.04 -7.69 8.16
N MET A 114 -21.67 -6.56 7.53
CA MET A 114 -20.28 -6.26 7.13
C MET A 114 -19.64 -7.34 6.24
N ALA A 115 -20.45 -8.10 5.52
CA ALA A 115 -20.02 -9.21 4.67
C ALA A 115 -20.36 -8.86 3.22
N TRP A 116 -19.55 -8.03 2.59
CA TRP A 116 -19.82 -7.44 1.27
C TRP A 116 -20.08 -8.47 0.17
N LYS A 117 -19.41 -9.64 0.21
CA LYS A 117 -19.64 -10.77 -0.71
C LYS A 117 -21.05 -11.40 -0.60
N THR A 118 -21.81 -11.06 0.44
CA THR A 118 -23.21 -11.51 0.64
C THR A 118 -24.24 -10.51 0.13
N SER A 119 -23.82 -9.33 -0.37
CA SER A 119 -24.75 -8.38 -0.99
C SER A 119 -25.44 -9.03 -2.19
N PRO A 120 -26.77 -8.89 -2.35
CA PRO A 120 -27.47 -9.35 -3.54
C PRO A 120 -27.08 -8.55 -4.80
N TRP A 121 -26.32 -7.47 -4.64
CA TRP A 121 -25.73 -6.68 -5.71
C TRP A 121 -24.28 -7.01 -6.00
N TYR A 122 -23.76 -8.10 -5.42
CA TYR A 122 -22.44 -8.66 -5.74
C TYR A 122 -22.60 -9.95 -6.55
N LYS A 123 -21.71 -10.17 -7.52
CA LYS A 123 -21.60 -11.45 -8.24
C LYS A 123 -20.15 -11.73 -8.58
N SER A 124 -19.57 -12.76 -7.98
CA SER A 124 -18.21 -13.20 -8.30
C SER A 124 -18.08 -13.67 -9.76
N LEU A 125 -16.95 -13.33 -10.37
CA LEU A 125 -16.44 -13.90 -11.62
C LEU A 125 -15.16 -14.71 -11.39
N ASN A 126 -14.85 -15.11 -10.14
CA ASN A 126 -13.79 -16.08 -9.87
C ASN A 126 -14.20 -17.49 -10.33
N GLY A 127 -13.23 -18.39 -10.42
CA GLY A 127 -13.38 -19.76 -10.94
C GLY A 127 -12.81 -19.90 -12.36
N PRO A 128 -13.26 -20.90 -13.14
CA PRO A 128 -12.66 -21.19 -14.44
C PRO A 128 -12.97 -20.12 -15.49
N TRP A 129 -11.96 -19.75 -16.27
CA TRP A 129 -12.04 -18.94 -17.49
C TRP A 129 -11.38 -19.71 -18.63
N LYS A 130 -11.88 -19.55 -19.86
CA LYS A 130 -11.16 -20.03 -21.04
C LYS A 130 -9.87 -19.22 -21.18
N PHE A 131 -8.75 -19.90 -21.37
CA PHE A 131 -7.43 -19.30 -21.37
C PHE A 131 -6.56 -19.79 -22.53
N TYR A 132 -5.80 -18.87 -23.11
CA TYR A 132 -4.82 -19.15 -24.14
C TYR A 132 -3.59 -18.28 -23.93
N TRP A 133 -2.42 -18.92 -23.90
CA TRP A 133 -1.15 -18.27 -23.62
C TRP A 133 -0.23 -18.33 -24.84
N VAL A 134 0.47 -17.24 -25.11
CA VAL A 134 1.48 -17.15 -26.18
C VAL A 134 2.75 -16.50 -25.66
N GLU A 135 3.90 -16.86 -26.24
CA GLU A 135 5.21 -16.32 -25.84
C GLU A 135 5.42 -14.85 -26.20
N LYS A 136 4.77 -14.39 -27.27
CA LYS A 136 4.94 -13.03 -27.80
C LYS A 136 3.63 -12.43 -28.30
N PRO A 137 3.48 -11.09 -28.26
CA PRO A 137 2.21 -10.43 -28.59
C PRO A 137 1.72 -10.66 -30.02
N ALA A 138 2.64 -10.86 -30.97
CA ALA A 138 2.30 -11.08 -32.38
C ALA A 138 1.55 -12.40 -32.65
N ASP A 139 1.67 -13.37 -31.73
CA ASP A 139 1.14 -14.73 -31.91
C ASP A 139 -0.25 -14.91 -31.27
N LYS A 140 -0.76 -13.89 -30.57
CA LYS A 140 -2.06 -13.96 -29.90
C LYS A 140 -3.20 -14.24 -30.92
N PRO A 141 -4.23 -15.01 -30.55
CA PRO A 141 -5.31 -15.32 -31.47
C PRO A 141 -6.04 -14.05 -31.92
N LYS A 142 -6.11 -13.83 -33.24
CA LYS A 142 -6.78 -12.66 -33.81
C LYS A 142 -8.27 -12.69 -33.44
N ASP A 143 -8.81 -11.51 -33.14
CA ASP A 143 -10.24 -11.30 -32.87
C ASP A 143 -10.82 -12.15 -31.72
N PHE A 144 -9.98 -12.67 -30.81
CA PHE A 144 -10.42 -13.54 -29.73
C PHE A 144 -11.41 -12.88 -28.76
N TRP A 145 -11.59 -11.56 -28.78
CA TRP A 145 -12.59 -10.88 -27.94
C TRP A 145 -14.01 -10.95 -28.53
N LYS A 146 -14.17 -11.34 -29.80
CA LYS A 146 -15.48 -11.35 -30.48
C LYS A 146 -16.35 -12.53 -30.01
N PRO A 147 -17.67 -12.34 -29.81
CA PRO A 147 -18.57 -13.40 -29.35
C PRO A 147 -18.54 -14.69 -30.19
N GLU A 148 -18.38 -14.57 -31.50
CA GLU A 148 -18.37 -15.67 -32.47
C GLU A 148 -17.06 -16.47 -32.52
N PHE A 149 -16.01 -16.02 -31.82
CA PHE A 149 -14.74 -16.75 -31.77
C PHE A 149 -14.92 -18.10 -31.04
N ASN A 150 -14.37 -19.17 -31.62
CA ASN A 150 -14.45 -20.52 -31.08
C ASN A 150 -13.26 -20.81 -30.15
N ASP A 151 -13.51 -20.80 -28.84
CA ASP A 151 -12.55 -21.09 -27.77
C ASP A 151 -12.69 -22.51 -27.19
N ASN A 152 -13.41 -23.43 -27.86
CA ASN A 152 -13.65 -24.79 -27.34
C ASN A 152 -12.37 -25.62 -27.10
N LYS A 153 -11.26 -25.25 -27.76
CA LYS A 153 -9.95 -25.89 -27.59
C LYS A 153 -9.08 -25.23 -26.51
N TRP A 154 -9.56 -24.13 -25.92
CA TRP A 154 -8.85 -23.43 -24.85
C TRP A 154 -9.05 -24.17 -23.53
N VAL A 155 -8.05 -24.06 -22.66
CA VAL A 155 -8.07 -24.67 -21.33
C VAL A 155 -8.97 -23.87 -20.40
N ASP A 156 -9.52 -24.54 -19.38
CA ASP A 156 -10.19 -23.88 -18.27
C ASP A 156 -9.16 -23.55 -17.19
N PHE A 157 -8.83 -22.28 -17.05
CA PHE A 157 -7.81 -21.76 -16.14
C PHE A 157 -8.45 -21.12 -14.90
N PRO A 158 -7.92 -21.35 -13.69
CA PRO A 158 -8.45 -20.76 -12.47
C PRO A 158 -8.21 -19.25 -12.43
N VAL A 159 -9.19 -18.48 -11.96
CA VAL A 159 -9.06 -17.04 -11.69
C VAL A 159 -9.57 -16.75 -10.27
N PRO A 160 -8.81 -16.04 -9.42
CA PRO A 160 -7.45 -15.52 -9.65
C PRO A 160 -6.37 -16.61 -9.66
N ALA A 161 -5.28 -16.38 -10.40
CA ALA A 161 -4.07 -17.19 -10.41
C ALA A 161 -2.94 -16.49 -11.18
N ASN A 162 -1.70 -16.70 -10.73
CA ASN A 162 -0.52 -16.43 -11.56
C ASN A 162 -0.29 -17.61 -12.53
N TRP A 163 -0.03 -17.33 -13.81
CA TRP A 163 0.10 -18.41 -14.80
C TRP A 163 1.39 -19.22 -14.64
N GLU A 164 2.46 -18.62 -14.08
CA GLU A 164 3.77 -19.27 -13.92
C GLU A 164 3.74 -20.45 -12.94
N VAL A 165 3.00 -20.31 -11.84
CA VAL A 165 2.80 -21.40 -10.87
C VAL A 165 1.73 -22.40 -11.33
N ASN A 166 1.09 -22.13 -12.48
CA ASN A 166 0.11 -23.00 -13.13
C ASN A 166 0.62 -23.59 -14.47
N GLY A 167 1.95 -23.56 -14.69
CA GLY A 167 2.61 -24.28 -15.78
C GLY A 167 2.82 -23.51 -17.08
N TYR A 168 2.60 -22.19 -17.10
CA TYR A 168 2.84 -21.35 -18.29
C TYR A 168 4.01 -20.42 -18.08
N GLY A 169 4.91 -20.30 -19.07
CA GLY A 169 6.07 -19.42 -18.94
C GLY A 169 7.03 -19.82 -17.80
N ILE A 170 7.77 -18.85 -17.27
CA ILE A 170 8.85 -19.07 -16.29
C ILE A 170 8.71 -18.01 -15.20
N PRO A 171 8.57 -18.38 -13.90
CA PRO A 171 8.69 -17.42 -12.81
C PRO A 171 10.16 -16.98 -12.70
N ILE A 172 10.39 -15.66 -12.69
CA ILE A 172 11.74 -15.09 -12.64
C ILE A 172 11.89 -14.33 -11.34
N TYR A 173 12.97 -14.56 -10.60
CA TYR A 173 13.29 -13.77 -9.42
C TYR A 173 14.56 -12.96 -9.67
N VAL A 174 14.45 -11.64 -9.58
CA VAL A 174 15.58 -10.70 -9.58
C VAL A 174 15.27 -9.61 -8.57
N ASN A 175 16.33 -9.08 -7.96
CA ASN A 175 16.25 -7.97 -7.01
C ASN A 175 16.15 -6.65 -7.79
N SER A 176 17.27 -5.97 -7.99
CA SER A 176 17.27 -4.59 -8.52
C SER A 176 17.16 -4.54 -10.05
N ALA A 177 17.35 -5.64 -10.76
CA ALA A 177 17.30 -5.64 -12.23
C ALA A 177 15.86 -5.75 -12.77
N TYR A 178 15.67 -5.28 -14.01
CA TYR A 178 14.49 -5.66 -14.80
C TYR A 178 14.76 -7.01 -15.48
N GLU A 179 13.93 -8.01 -15.22
CA GLU A 179 14.07 -9.38 -15.74
C GLU A 179 14.06 -9.44 -17.27
N PHE A 180 13.40 -8.49 -17.93
CA PHE A 180 13.31 -8.39 -19.39
C PHE A 180 14.45 -7.57 -20.01
N ALA A 181 15.18 -6.78 -19.21
CA ALA A 181 16.27 -5.92 -19.67
C ALA A 181 17.38 -5.74 -18.62
N PRO A 182 17.99 -6.82 -18.10
CA PRO A 182 18.80 -6.77 -16.88
C PRO A 182 20.10 -5.96 -17.01
N LYS A 183 20.55 -5.69 -18.25
CA LYS A 183 21.80 -4.96 -18.52
C LYS A 183 21.57 -3.53 -19.01
N LYS A 184 20.51 -3.31 -19.80
CA LYS A 184 20.26 -2.06 -20.50
C LYS A 184 18.76 -1.79 -20.60
N PRO A 185 18.12 -1.39 -19.49
CA PRO A 185 16.74 -0.90 -19.54
C PRO A 185 16.64 0.34 -20.43
N ASP A 186 15.57 0.44 -21.21
CA ASP A 186 15.33 1.50 -22.20
C ASP A 186 13.87 1.98 -22.16
N PRO A 187 13.43 2.61 -21.05
CA PRO A 187 12.04 3.02 -20.89
C PRO A 187 11.60 4.04 -21.96
N PRO A 188 10.36 3.94 -22.48
CA PRO A 188 9.28 3.05 -22.03
C PRO A 188 9.27 1.66 -22.72
N HIS A 189 10.28 1.32 -23.52
CA HIS A 189 10.24 0.15 -24.39
C HIS A 189 10.34 -1.17 -23.61
N VAL A 190 9.55 -2.16 -24.02
CA VAL A 190 9.62 -3.56 -23.53
C VAL A 190 9.82 -4.51 -24.70
N PRO A 191 10.24 -5.77 -24.49
CA PRO A 191 10.49 -6.68 -25.61
C PRO A 191 9.20 -7.04 -26.38
N HIS A 192 9.33 -7.29 -27.69
CA HIS A 192 8.23 -7.75 -28.56
C HIS A 192 8.41 -9.19 -29.03
N ASP A 193 9.63 -9.70 -29.00
CA ASP A 193 10.03 -11.04 -29.40
C ASP A 193 9.79 -12.09 -28.30
N TYR A 194 9.83 -11.66 -27.03
CA TYR A 194 9.35 -12.40 -25.89
C TYR A 194 8.65 -11.42 -24.93
N ASN A 195 7.32 -11.42 -24.92
CA ASN A 195 6.50 -10.71 -23.94
C ASN A 195 5.19 -11.49 -23.82
N PRO A 196 5.15 -12.50 -22.93
CA PRO A 196 4.03 -13.41 -22.84
C PRO A 196 2.70 -12.71 -22.68
N VAL A 197 1.69 -13.21 -23.40
CA VAL A 197 0.32 -12.69 -23.36
C VAL A 197 -0.65 -13.79 -22.96
N GLY A 198 -1.44 -13.53 -21.91
CA GLY A 198 -2.57 -14.36 -21.49
C GLY A 198 -3.88 -13.80 -22.03
N CYS A 199 -4.54 -14.54 -22.91
CA CYS A 199 -5.88 -14.22 -23.41
C CYS A 199 -6.91 -14.98 -22.58
N TYR A 200 -7.85 -14.27 -21.95
CA TYR A 200 -8.91 -14.85 -21.13
C TYR A 200 -10.28 -14.58 -21.74
N ARG A 201 -11.20 -15.54 -21.65
CA ARG A 201 -12.61 -15.41 -22.03
C ARG A 201 -13.51 -16.06 -20.97
N ARG A 202 -14.62 -15.42 -20.65
CA ARG A 202 -15.65 -16.01 -19.78
C ARG A 202 -17.03 -15.47 -20.11
N THR A 203 -18.02 -16.35 -20.12
CA THR A 203 -19.42 -15.93 -20.20
C THR A 203 -20.01 -15.71 -18.81
N PHE A 204 -20.99 -14.82 -18.71
CA PHE A 204 -21.71 -14.53 -17.49
C PHE A 204 -23.12 -14.01 -17.78
N THR A 205 -23.99 -14.05 -16.77
CA THR A 205 -25.34 -13.49 -16.83
C THR A 205 -25.52 -12.43 -15.76
N ILE A 206 -26.35 -11.43 -16.04
CA ILE A 206 -26.75 -10.41 -15.07
C ILE A 206 -27.99 -10.90 -14.31
N PRO A 207 -27.99 -10.88 -12.96
CA PRO A 207 -29.19 -11.20 -12.18
C PRO A 207 -30.38 -10.32 -12.58
N ALA A 208 -31.58 -10.91 -12.68
CA ALA A 208 -32.79 -10.17 -13.03
C ALA A 208 -33.12 -9.04 -12.04
N SER A 209 -32.69 -9.18 -10.78
CA SER A 209 -32.83 -8.15 -9.73
C SER A 209 -31.99 -6.89 -9.98
N TRP A 210 -31.04 -6.91 -10.92
CA TRP A 210 -30.21 -5.74 -11.27
C TRP A 210 -30.80 -4.92 -12.43
N LYS A 211 -32.04 -5.22 -12.83
CA LYS A 211 -32.73 -4.46 -13.87
C LYS A 211 -32.76 -2.96 -13.50
N ASP A 212 -32.51 -2.11 -14.49
CA ASP A 212 -32.49 -0.65 -14.38
C ASP A 212 -31.38 -0.07 -13.46
N MET A 213 -30.42 -0.90 -13.03
CA MET A 213 -29.22 -0.46 -12.29
C MET A 213 -28.05 -0.15 -13.23
N ASP A 214 -27.02 0.51 -12.71
CA ASP A 214 -25.69 0.47 -13.33
C ASP A 214 -24.95 -0.79 -12.86
N VAL A 215 -24.26 -1.45 -13.78
CA VAL A 215 -23.44 -2.63 -13.51
C VAL A 215 -21.99 -2.27 -13.77
N PHE A 216 -21.11 -2.67 -12.86
CA PHE A 216 -19.69 -2.42 -12.90
C PHE A 216 -18.96 -3.76 -12.86
N ILE A 217 -17.77 -3.80 -13.46
CA ILE A 217 -16.81 -4.89 -13.26
C ILE A 217 -15.63 -4.36 -12.45
N HIS A 218 -15.17 -5.18 -11.53
CA HIS A 218 -14.03 -4.93 -10.67
C HIS A 218 -12.97 -6.00 -10.90
N PHE A 219 -11.73 -5.55 -11.14
CA PHE A 219 -10.53 -6.38 -11.13
C PHE A 219 -9.65 -5.93 -9.96
N GLY A 220 -9.44 -6.79 -8.97
CA GLY A 220 -8.69 -6.40 -7.77
C GLY A 220 -7.21 -6.13 -8.02
N ALA A 221 -6.59 -6.92 -8.90
CA ALA A 221 -5.19 -6.82 -9.32
C ALA A 221 -4.95 -7.68 -10.57
N VAL A 222 -4.32 -7.10 -11.60
CA VAL A 222 -3.91 -7.82 -12.83
C VAL A 222 -2.50 -7.37 -13.18
N LYS A 223 -1.57 -8.32 -13.29
CA LYS A 223 -0.16 -8.04 -13.57
C LYS A 223 0.22 -8.38 -15.02
N SER A 224 0.82 -7.47 -15.80
CA SER A 224 1.18 -6.05 -15.47
C SER A 224 0.28 -5.00 -16.11
N ALA A 225 -0.31 -5.32 -17.27
CA ALA A 225 -1.27 -4.46 -17.95
C ALA A 225 -2.26 -5.28 -18.77
N PHE A 226 -3.47 -4.75 -19.00
CA PHE A 226 -4.47 -5.49 -19.77
C PHE A 226 -5.48 -4.63 -20.50
N TYR A 227 -5.98 -5.16 -21.62
CA TYR A 227 -7.14 -4.64 -22.33
C TYR A 227 -8.42 -5.41 -21.95
N LEU A 228 -9.56 -4.72 -21.97
CA LEU A 228 -10.87 -5.27 -21.63
C LEU A 228 -11.88 -5.11 -22.78
N TRP A 229 -12.58 -6.19 -23.10
CA TRP A 229 -13.74 -6.19 -23.98
C TRP A 229 -14.96 -6.83 -23.34
N ILE A 230 -16.14 -6.28 -23.66
CA ILE A 230 -17.44 -6.84 -23.28
C ILE A 230 -18.27 -7.01 -24.55
N ASN A 231 -18.75 -8.23 -24.80
CA ASN A 231 -19.54 -8.59 -25.97
C ASN A 231 -18.90 -8.14 -27.31
N GLY A 232 -17.56 -8.18 -27.40
CA GLY A 232 -16.80 -7.75 -28.57
C GLY A 232 -16.50 -6.25 -28.65
N HIS A 233 -17.06 -5.43 -27.76
CA HIS A 233 -16.79 -3.99 -27.68
C HIS A 233 -15.59 -3.71 -26.79
N PHE A 234 -14.66 -2.89 -27.26
CA PHE A 234 -13.56 -2.39 -26.45
C PHE A 234 -14.09 -1.49 -25.34
N VAL A 235 -13.72 -1.78 -24.10
CA VAL A 235 -14.18 -1.04 -22.90
C VAL A 235 -13.06 -0.20 -22.31
N GLY A 236 -11.82 -0.71 -22.29
CA GLY A 236 -10.71 0.02 -21.70
C GLY A 236 -9.40 -0.74 -21.58
N TYR A 237 -8.45 -0.09 -20.92
CA TYR A 237 -7.07 -0.54 -20.68
C TYR A 237 -6.63 -0.11 -19.27
N SER A 238 -5.78 -0.89 -18.60
CA SER A 238 -5.20 -0.49 -17.31
C SER A 238 -3.81 -1.05 -17.08
N GLU A 239 -2.99 -0.23 -16.43
CA GLU A 239 -1.77 -0.59 -15.71
C GLU A 239 -1.93 -0.41 -14.18
N ASP A 240 -0.82 -0.60 -13.46
CA ASP A 240 -0.68 -0.78 -12.00
C ASP A 240 -1.32 -2.08 -11.52
N SER A 241 -0.45 -3.04 -11.18
CA SER A 241 -0.83 -4.39 -10.82
C SER A 241 -1.35 -4.56 -9.40
N LYS A 242 -1.39 -3.51 -8.57
CA LYS A 242 -1.64 -3.66 -7.12
C LYS A 242 -2.81 -2.84 -6.57
N THR A 243 -3.47 -2.04 -7.39
CA THR A 243 -4.74 -1.40 -7.03
C THR A 243 -5.85 -1.74 -8.05
N PRO A 244 -7.13 -1.67 -7.66
CA PRO A 244 -8.21 -2.12 -8.52
C PRO A 244 -8.37 -1.32 -9.82
N ALA A 245 -8.94 -1.96 -10.83
CA ALA A 245 -9.42 -1.33 -12.06
C ALA A 245 -10.91 -1.63 -12.27
N GLU A 246 -11.71 -0.58 -12.45
CA GLU A 246 -13.17 -0.68 -12.58
C GLU A 246 -13.71 0.04 -13.80
N TRP A 247 -14.74 -0.55 -14.42
CA TRP A 247 -15.47 0.06 -15.55
C TRP A 247 -16.98 -0.12 -15.37
N ARG A 248 -17.73 0.91 -15.77
CA ARG A 248 -19.19 0.80 -15.90
C ARG A 248 -19.54 0.03 -17.17
N LEU A 249 -20.16 -1.14 -17.00
CA LEU A 249 -20.47 -2.06 -18.09
C LEU A 249 -21.82 -1.84 -18.74
N THR A 250 -22.77 -1.16 -18.08
CA THR A 250 -24.16 -1.03 -18.56
C THR A 250 -24.31 -0.70 -20.06
N PRO A 251 -23.52 0.20 -20.68
CA PRO A 251 -23.63 0.48 -22.12
C PRO A 251 -23.27 -0.68 -23.05
N TYR A 252 -22.54 -1.69 -22.56
CA TYR A 252 -21.99 -2.80 -23.34
C TYR A 252 -22.73 -4.13 -23.10
N LEU A 253 -23.64 -4.16 -22.12
CA LEU A 253 -24.35 -5.38 -21.74
C LEU A 253 -25.55 -5.65 -22.65
N LYS A 254 -25.84 -6.93 -22.86
CA LYS A 254 -27.03 -7.43 -23.54
C LYS A 254 -27.85 -8.33 -22.61
N SER A 255 -29.12 -8.55 -22.96
CA SER A 255 -29.97 -9.51 -22.26
C SER A 255 -29.43 -10.94 -22.39
N GLY A 256 -29.55 -11.72 -21.31
CA GLY A 256 -29.09 -13.11 -21.28
C GLY A 256 -27.58 -13.23 -21.04
N GLU A 257 -26.93 -14.09 -21.80
CA GLU A 257 -25.49 -14.36 -21.68
C GLU A 257 -24.65 -13.22 -22.26
N ASN A 258 -23.65 -12.79 -21.52
CA ASN A 258 -22.66 -11.78 -21.89
C ASN A 258 -21.27 -12.42 -21.91
N LEU A 259 -20.36 -11.88 -22.70
CA LEU A 259 -18.97 -12.30 -22.78
C LEU A 259 -18.05 -11.21 -22.24
N VAL A 260 -17.11 -11.58 -21.36
CA VAL A 260 -15.92 -10.77 -21.04
C VAL A 260 -14.70 -11.42 -21.65
N ALA A 261 -13.82 -10.60 -22.22
CA ALA A 261 -12.52 -11.01 -22.73
C ALA A 261 -11.41 -10.06 -22.25
N LEU A 262 -10.24 -10.62 -21.94
CA LEU A 262 -9.07 -9.89 -21.46
C LEU A 262 -7.83 -10.29 -22.25
N GLU A 263 -6.97 -9.32 -22.49
CA GLU A 263 -5.64 -9.52 -23.06
C GLU A 263 -4.63 -8.98 -22.04
N VAL A 264 -3.95 -9.88 -21.31
CA VAL A 264 -3.03 -9.54 -20.22
C VAL A 264 -1.59 -9.71 -20.68
N TYR A 265 -0.78 -8.67 -20.51
CA TYR A 265 0.63 -8.64 -20.87
C TYR A 265 1.52 -8.88 -19.65
N ARG A 266 2.58 -9.67 -19.83
CA ARG A 266 3.63 -9.83 -18.82
C ARG A 266 4.34 -8.51 -18.55
N TRP A 267 4.79 -7.83 -19.61
CA TRP A 267 5.50 -6.57 -19.53
C TRP A 267 4.80 -5.45 -20.28
N SER A 268 4.87 -4.27 -19.69
CA SER A 268 4.36 -2.97 -20.14
C SER A 268 5.31 -1.88 -19.67
N ASP A 269 5.14 -0.63 -20.13
CA ASP A 269 5.92 0.48 -19.58
C ASP A 269 5.67 0.67 -18.07
N GLY A 270 4.47 0.37 -17.58
CA GLY A 270 4.18 0.29 -16.14
C GLY A 270 5.08 -0.67 -15.35
N SER A 271 5.68 -1.69 -15.99
CA SER A 271 6.62 -2.62 -15.36
C SER A 271 7.93 -1.95 -14.93
N TYR A 272 8.29 -0.80 -15.51
CA TYR A 272 9.43 -0.01 -15.05
C TYR A 272 9.23 0.59 -13.65
N LEU A 273 7.98 0.73 -13.20
CA LEU A 273 7.61 1.18 -11.84
C LEU A 273 7.29 0.02 -10.89
N GLU A 274 7.48 -1.23 -11.31
CA GLU A 274 7.18 -2.45 -10.54
C GLU A 274 8.43 -3.35 -10.42
N CYS A 275 9.55 -2.72 -10.05
CA CYS A 275 10.88 -3.34 -9.94
C CYS A 275 11.19 -3.85 -8.52
N GLN A 276 10.18 -4.30 -7.77
CA GLN A 276 10.38 -4.81 -6.41
C GLN A 276 11.29 -6.04 -6.37
N ASP A 277 11.95 -6.23 -5.23
CA ASP A 277 12.70 -7.43 -4.87
C ASP A 277 11.78 -8.63 -4.56
N PHE A 278 11.17 -9.19 -5.61
CA PHE A 278 10.21 -10.29 -5.52
C PHE A 278 10.10 -11.09 -6.83
N TRP A 279 9.25 -12.12 -6.84
CA TRP A 279 8.96 -12.89 -8.05
C TRP A 279 8.25 -12.07 -9.13
N ARG A 280 8.80 -12.12 -10.34
CA ARG A 280 8.26 -11.52 -11.57
C ARG A 280 7.33 -12.50 -12.27
N ILE A 281 6.12 -12.62 -11.73
CA ILE A 281 5.02 -13.46 -12.21
C ILE A 281 3.82 -12.61 -12.66
N SER A 282 2.85 -13.22 -13.34
CA SER A 282 1.85 -12.50 -14.14
C SER A 282 0.46 -13.14 -14.06
N GLY A 283 -0.58 -12.42 -14.46
CA GLY A 283 -1.95 -12.92 -14.50
C GLY A 283 -2.91 -12.09 -13.64
N ILE A 284 -4.07 -12.66 -13.34
CA ILE A 284 -5.11 -12.02 -12.51
C ILE A 284 -4.86 -12.45 -11.06
N GLU A 285 -4.31 -11.54 -10.24
CA GLU A 285 -3.77 -11.85 -8.91
C GLU A 285 -4.82 -11.76 -7.78
N ARG A 286 -5.91 -11.02 -7.99
CA ARG A 286 -7.00 -10.86 -7.00
C ARG A 286 -8.38 -11.01 -7.62
N ASP A 287 -9.39 -11.02 -6.77
CA ASP A 287 -10.79 -11.26 -7.12
C ASP A 287 -11.27 -10.43 -8.33
N VAL A 288 -12.05 -11.09 -9.19
CA VAL A 288 -12.83 -10.44 -10.25
C VAL A 288 -14.30 -10.60 -9.94
N TYR A 289 -15.06 -9.52 -10.00
CA TYR A 289 -16.49 -9.58 -9.74
C TYR A 289 -17.27 -8.48 -10.44
N LEU A 290 -18.58 -8.67 -10.51
CA LEU A 290 -19.53 -7.64 -10.89
C LEU A 290 -20.20 -7.10 -9.64
N TYR A 291 -20.53 -5.82 -9.66
CA TYR A 291 -21.49 -5.26 -8.71
C TYR A 291 -22.50 -4.35 -9.42
N ALA A 292 -23.67 -4.16 -8.80
CA ALA A 292 -24.68 -3.23 -9.26
C ALA A 292 -24.89 -2.09 -8.28
N ALA A 293 -25.17 -0.89 -8.80
CA ALA A 293 -25.55 0.28 -8.03
C ALA A 293 -26.73 1.00 -8.71
N PRO A 294 -27.61 1.69 -7.96
CA PRO A 294 -28.64 2.53 -8.55
C PRO A 294 -28.06 3.65 -9.43
N LYS A 295 -28.89 4.25 -10.29
CA LYS A 295 -28.46 5.34 -11.20
C LYS A 295 -28.05 6.62 -10.47
N ILE A 296 -28.68 6.90 -9.34
CA ILE A 296 -28.17 7.87 -8.36
C ILE A 296 -27.53 7.02 -7.27
N ARG A 297 -26.21 7.13 -7.11
CA ARG A 297 -25.42 6.31 -6.19
C ARG A 297 -24.48 7.12 -5.32
N LEU A 298 -24.14 6.56 -4.17
CA LEU A 298 -22.95 6.85 -3.40
C LEU A 298 -21.73 6.43 -4.24
N ARG A 299 -20.97 7.43 -4.68
CA ARG A 299 -19.77 7.25 -5.49
C ARG A 299 -18.55 7.00 -4.61
N ASP A 300 -18.45 7.73 -3.50
CA ASP A 300 -17.34 7.67 -2.56
C ASP A 300 -17.71 8.35 -1.25
N PHE A 301 -16.87 8.16 -0.24
CA PHE A 301 -16.92 8.91 0.99
C PHE A 301 -15.53 9.01 1.63
N PHE A 302 -15.32 10.09 2.38
CA PHE A 302 -14.15 10.25 3.23
C PHE A 302 -14.60 10.56 4.66
N ALA A 303 -14.34 9.61 5.56
CA ALA A 303 -14.71 9.66 6.97
C ALA A 303 -13.46 9.90 7.82
N LEU A 304 -13.22 11.16 8.20
CA LEU A 304 -12.14 11.52 9.09
C LEU A 304 -12.61 11.43 10.56
N ALA A 305 -12.39 10.28 11.18
CA ALA A 305 -12.67 10.04 12.60
C ALA A 305 -11.43 10.33 13.47
N THR A 306 -11.27 11.58 13.89
CA THR A 306 -10.12 12.08 14.66
C THR A 306 -10.51 12.43 16.11
N LEU A 307 -9.57 12.98 16.87
CA LEU A 307 -9.80 13.47 18.23
C LEU A 307 -9.63 15.00 18.29
N ALA A 308 -10.40 15.64 19.17
CA ALA A 308 -10.18 17.03 19.57
C ALA A 308 -8.78 17.22 20.19
N ASP A 309 -8.34 18.48 20.34
CA ASP A 309 -6.97 18.80 20.81
C ASP A 309 -6.66 18.31 22.23
N ASN A 310 -7.69 18.06 23.05
CA ASN A 310 -7.57 17.45 24.37
C ASN A 310 -7.37 15.92 24.32
N TYR A 311 -7.47 15.31 23.14
CA TYR A 311 -7.50 13.87 22.87
C TYR A 311 -8.61 13.11 23.61
N GLN A 312 -9.60 13.78 24.19
CA GLN A 312 -10.68 13.13 24.95
C GLN A 312 -11.91 12.89 24.09
N ASP A 313 -12.32 13.90 23.32
CA ASP A 313 -13.54 13.86 22.52
C ASP A 313 -13.22 13.53 21.06
N GLY A 314 -14.13 12.80 20.42
CA GLY A 314 -14.06 12.44 19.00
C GLY A 314 -14.63 13.54 18.12
N ARG A 315 -14.03 13.71 16.95
CA ARG A 315 -14.55 14.54 15.86
C ARG A 315 -14.64 13.70 14.59
N LEU A 316 -15.83 13.60 14.03
CA LEU A 316 -16.07 12.99 12.73
C LEU A 316 -16.35 14.10 11.71
N ASP A 317 -15.46 14.27 10.73
CA ASP A 317 -15.73 15.03 9.52
C ASP A 317 -15.98 14.06 8.37
N LEU A 318 -17.17 14.08 7.78
CA LEU A 318 -17.58 13.15 6.75
C LEU A 318 -17.94 13.90 5.47
N THR A 319 -17.31 13.54 4.36
CA THR A 319 -17.69 13.97 3.02
C THR A 319 -18.27 12.77 2.27
N VAL A 320 -19.46 12.92 1.69
CA VAL A 320 -20.14 11.90 0.89
C VAL A 320 -20.35 12.44 -0.51
N GLU A 321 -19.92 11.68 -1.51
CA GLU A 321 -20.05 12.07 -2.90
C GLU A 321 -21.05 11.19 -3.63
N LEU A 322 -21.91 11.84 -4.41
CA LEU A 322 -22.99 11.22 -5.18
C LEU A 322 -22.73 11.37 -6.67
N LYS A 323 -23.11 10.35 -7.45
CA LYS A 323 -23.07 10.37 -8.93
C LYS A 323 -24.46 10.03 -9.47
N ASN A 324 -24.90 10.77 -10.48
CA ASN A 324 -26.16 10.56 -11.21
C ASN A 324 -25.88 10.23 -12.67
N THR A 325 -26.26 9.03 -13.11
CA THR A 325 -26.07 8.52 -14.48
C THR A 325 -27.36 8.46 -15.30
N GLN A 326 -28.46 9.02 -14.80
CA GLN A 326 -29.74 9.05 -15.53
C GLN A 326 -29.66 9.94 -16.78
N GLU A 327 -30.15 9.46 -17.92
CA GLU A 327 -30.12 10.19 -19.20
C GLU A 327 -31.14 11.36 -19.28
N LYS A 328 -32.20 11.32 -18.48
CA LYS A 328 -33.24 12.36 -18.44
C LYS A 328 -33.31 12.94 -17.02
N SER A 329 -32.96 14.21 -16.88
CA SER A 329 -32.82 14.96 -15.63
C SER A 329 -34.15 15.26 -14.88
N ARG A 330 -35.10 14.30 -14.87
CA ARG A 330 -36.35 14.38 -14.09
C ARG A 330 -36.35 13.23 -13.09
N GLY A 331 -36.00 13.52 -11.84
CA GLY A 331 -35.96 12.52 -10.75
C GLY A 331 -34.70 12.54 -9.88
N GLY A 332 -33.91 13.62 -9.90
CA GLY A 332 -32.63 13.76 -9.20
C GLY A 332 -32.70 14.15 -7.72
N ARG A 333 -33.89 14.25 -7.13
CA ARG A 333 -34.01 14.54 -5.69
C ARG A 333 -33.72 13.28 -4.89
N ALA A 334 -32.76 13.37 -3.99
CA ALA A 334 -32.35 12.29 -3.10
C ALA A 334 -32.02 12.85 -1.72
N SER A 335 -31.84 11.97 -0.74
CA SER A 335 -31.26 12.34 0.55
C SER A 335 -30.30 11.27 1.04
N VAL A 336 -29.25 11.69 1.75
CA VAL A 336 -28.33 10.79 2.43
C VAL A 336 -28.57 10.93 3.92
N GLU A 337 -28.96 9.83 4.55
CA GLU A 337 -28.97 9.66 5.99
C GLU A 337 -27.65 8.99 6.42
N VAL A 338 -27.03 9.53 7.45
CA VAL A 338 -25.79 9.03 8.06
C VAL A 338 -26.11 8.53 9.45
N ARG A 339 -25.63 7.33 9.80
CA ARG A 339 -25.65 6.79 11.17
C ARG A 339 -24.25 6.38 11.58
N LEU A 340 -23.82 6.79 12.77
CA LEU A 340 -22.64 6.25 13.42
C LEU A 340 -23.10 5.37 14.59
N LEU A 341 -22.75 4.10 14.56
CA LEU A 341 -23.16 3.12 15.56
C LEU A 341 -21.97 2.64 16.39
N ASN A 342 -22.19 2.41 17.67
CA ASN A 342 -21.21 1.73 18.54
C ASN A 342 -21.17 0.20 18.26
N LYS A 343 -20.36 -0.54 19.02
CA LYS A 343 -20.20 -1.99 18.88
C LYS A 343 -21.51 -2.76 19.10
N GLU A 344 -22.36 -2.30 20.00
CA GLU A 344 -23.69 -2.85 20.29
C GLU A 344 -24.76 -2.39 19.28
N GLN A 345 -24.37 -1.70 18.21
CA GLN A 345 -25.23 -1.13 17.16
C GLN A 345 -26.18 0.00 17.63
N ASN A 346 -25.92 0.59 18.79
CA ASN A 346 -26.63 1.78 19.26
C ASN A 346 -26.13 3.04 18.51
N PRO A 347 -27.02 3.92 18.03
CA PRO A 347 -26.62 5.13 17.33
C PRO A 347 -26.01 6.16 18.29
N LEU A 348 -24.81 6.63 17.96
CA LEU A 348 -24.14 7.76 18.61
C LEU A 348 -24.33 9.08 17.86
N PHE A 349 -24.55 9.01 16.55
CA PHE A 349 -24.85 10.16 15.71
C PHE A 349 -25.79 9.76 14.58
N GLN A 350 -26.72 10.66 14.24
CA GLN A 350 -27.62 10.51 13.12
C GLN A 350 -27.91 11.88 12.49
N ALA A 351 -27.80 11.98 11.17
CA ALA A 351 -28.14 13.18 10.43
C ALA A 351 -28.64 12.83 9.02
N GLN A 352 -29.41 13.72 8.41
CA GLN A 352 -29.85 13.57 7.03
C GLN A 352 -29.70 14.88 6.28
N LYS A 353 -29.23 14.82 5.03
CA LYS A 353 -29.22 15.97 4.11
C LYS A 353 -29.83 15.58 2.78
N SER A 354 -30.67 16.46 2.25
CA SER A 354 -31.26 16.32 0.91
C SER A 354 -30.38 16.99 -0.14
N VAL A 355 -30.44 16.48 -1.36
CA VAL A 355 -29.72 17.01 -2.52
C VAL A 355 -30.63 16.98 -3.74
N ASP A 356 -30.44 17.94 -4.64
CA ASP A 356 -31.07 17.94 -5.95
C ASP A 356 -30.03 17.79 -7.05
N LEU A 357 -30.00 16.61 -7.67
CA LEU A 357 -29.17 16.28 -8.83
C LEU A 357 -29.90 16.49 -10.16
N ASN A 358 -31.06 17.17 -10.17
CA ASN A 358 -31.73 17.57 -11.40
C ASN A 358 -30.81 18.57 -12.13
N ARG A 359 -30.16 18.10 -13.21
CA ARG A 359 -29.18 18.83 -14.06
C ARG A 359 -27.72 18.81 -13.60
N GLN A 360 -27.38 18.05 -12.56
CA GLN A 360 -25.99 17.82 -12.14
C GLN A 360 -25.69 16.33 -12.11
N GLN A 361 -24.50 15.95 -12.57
CA GLN A 361 -24.06 14.54 -12.58
C GLN A 361 -23.34 14.13 -11.29
N LYS A 362 -22.87 15.10 -10.49
CA LYS A 362 -22.17 14.86 -9.23
C LYS A 362 -22.66 15.86 -8.17
N ALA A 363 -22.67 15.45 -6.91
CA ALA A 363 -22.87 16.34 -5.76
C ALA A 363 -22.08 15.86 -4.55
N GLU A 364 -21.76 16.77 -3.65
CA GLU A 364 -21.02 16.51 -2.42
C GLU A 364 -21.84 16.96 -1.21
N LEU A 365 -21.93 16.12 -0.18
CA LEU A 365 -22.59 16.40 1.08
C LEU A 365 -21.59 16.25 2.22
N LYS A 366 -21.47 17.29 3.05
CA LYS A 366 -20.60 17.28 4.24
C LYS A 366 -21.41 17.12 5.51
N PHE A 367 -20.93 16.30 6.43
CA PHE A 367 -21.47 16.10 7.77
C PHE A 367 -20.35 16.27 8.79
N ALA A 368 -20.70 16.72 9.99
CA ALA A 368 -19.77 16.84 11.10
C ALA A 368 -20.47 16.36 12.38
N ALA A 369 -19.74 15.68 13.25
CA ALA A 369 -20.23 15.24 14.55
C ALA A 369 -19.13 15.30 15.61
N GLU A 370 -19.50 15.69 16.82
CA GLU A 370 -18.67 15.56 18.03
C GLU A 370 -19.20 14.37 18.83
N ILE A 371 -18.31 13.47 19.23
CA ILE A 371 -18.64 12.28 20.01
C ILE A 371 -17.95 12.42 21.35
N PRO A 372 -18.68 12.63 22.46
CA PRO A 372 -18.06 12.71 23.79
C PRO A 372 -17.40 11.39 24.16
N HIS A 373 -16.13 11.45 24.60
CA HIS A 373 -15.38 10.30 25.12
C HIS A 373 -15.52 8.98 24.32
N PRO A 374 -15.22 8.95 23.01
CA PRO A 374 -15.30 7.71 22.25
C PRO A 374 -14.23 6.72 22.73
N GLN A 375 -14.50 5.44 22.57
CA GLN A 375 -13.48 4.42 22.68
C GLN A 375 -12.50 4.60 21.51
N LYS A 376 -11.23 4.87 21.82
CA LYS A 376 -10.22 5.21 20.83
C LYS A 376 -9.66 3.96 20.18
N TRP A 377 -9.39 4.01 18.88
CA TRP A 377 -8.72 2.93 18.18
C TRP A 377 -7.20 3.00 18.41
N THR A 378 -6.60 1.86 18.74
CA THR A 378 -5.13 1.65 18.83
C THR A 378 -4.82 0.20 18.43
N ALA A 379 -3.53 -0.14 18.23
CA ALA A 379 -3.12 -1.54 18.02
C ALA A 379 -3.30 -2.45 19.25
N GLU A 380 -3.43 -1.86 20.44
CA GLU A 380 -3.65 -2.58 21.71
C GLU A 380 -5.14 -2.77 22.01
N THR A 381 -5.97 -1.79 21.64
CA THR A 381 -7.42 -1.74 21.86
C THR A 381 -8.13 -1.27 20.58
N PRO A 382 -8.35 -2.16 19.58
CA PRO A 382 -8.87 -1.79 18.26
C PRO A 382 -10.38 -1.55 18.25
N HIS A 383 -10.83 -0.52 18.97
CA HIS A 383 -12.24 -0.16 19.03
C HIS A 383 -12.74 0.40 17.69
N LEU A 384 -13.74 -0.26 17.10
CA LEU A 384 -14.35 0.12 15.82
C LEU A 384 -15.81 0.50 15.99
N TYR A 385 -16.22 1.50 15.22
CA TYR A 385 -17.59 1.95 15.04
C TYR A 385 -18.08 1.56 13.65
N THR A 386 -19.40 1.50 13.48
CA THR A 386 -20.02 1.27 12.17
C THR A 386 -20.63 2.57 11.65
N LEU A 387 -20.06 3.10 10.57
CA LEU A 387 -20.67 4.16 9.77
C LEU A 387 -21.62 3.52 8.76
N VAL A 388 -22.85 4.01 8.68
CA VAL A 388 -23.84 3.57 7.69
C VAL A 388 -24.33 4.79 6.90
N LEU A 389 -24.08 4.78 5.60
CA LEU A 389 -24.58 5.79 4.66
C LEU A 389 -25.80 5.21 3.95
N ILE A 390 -26.95 5.87 4.06
CA ILE A 390 -28.24 5.40 3.55
C ILE A 390 -28.73 6.42 2.53
N LEU A 391 -28.69 6.06 1.26
CA LEU A 391 -29.27 6.86 0.18
C LEU A 391 -30.77 6.56 0.08
N LYS A 392 -31.57 7.62 -0.02
CA LYS A 392 -33.02 7.54 -0.22
C LYS A 392 -33.45 8.37 -1.42
N ASP A 393 -34.49 7.91 -2.11
CA ASP A 393 -35.14 8.65 -3.18
C ASP A 393 -36.03 9.80 -2.66
N ASP A 394 -36.69 10.50 -3.59
CA ASP A 394 -37.61 11.60 -3.32
C ASP A 394 -38.87 11.21 -2.53
N LYS A 395 -39.17 9.91 -2.44
CA LYS A 395 -40.26 9.33 -1.65
C LYS A 395 -39.80 8.80 -0.30
N GLY A 396 -38.51 8.97 0.04
CA GLY A 396 -37.91 8.49 1.29
C GLY A 396 -37.64 6.98 1.31
N ARG A 397 -37.72 6.29 0.17
CA ARG A 397 -37.40 4.86 0.07
C ARG A 397 -35.89 4.69 -0.01
N ILE A 398 -35.34 3.72 0.72
CA ILE A 398 -33.92 3.37 0.65
C ILE A 398 -33.61 2.81 -0.73
N THR A 399 -32.59 3.36 -1.38
CA THR A 399 -32.11 2.93 -2.70
C THR A 399 -30.70 2.37 -2.68
N GLU A 400 -29.92 2.65 -1.64
CA GLU A 400 -28.56 2.15 -1.47
C GLU A 400 -28.13 2.32 0.00
N VAL A 401 -27.35 1.36 0.49
CA VAL A 401 -26.71 1.43 1.80
C VAL A 401 -25.24 1.04 1.66
N VAL A 402 -24.34 1.89 2.17
CA VAL A 402 -22.90 1.62 2.24
C VAL A 402 -22.47 1.60 3.71
N PRO A 403 -22.05 0.44 4.24
CA PRO A 403 -21.48 0.35 5.57
C PRO A 403 -19.94 0.50 5.53
N ALA A 404 -19.35 1.05 6.58
CA ALA A 404 -17.90 1.12 6.76
C ALA A 404 -17.53 1.00 8.25
N ARG A 405 -16.37 0.39 8.53
CA ARG A 405 -15.76 0.48 9.86
C ARG A 405 -14.91 1.74 9.94
N ILE A 406 -15.02 2.47 11.05
CA ILE A 406 -14.15 3.60 11.36
C ILE A 406 -13.66 3.49 12.80
N GLY A 407 -12.50 4.06 13.11
CA GLY A 407 -11.94 4.10 14.46
C GLY A 407 -11.50 5.53 14.82
N PHE A 408 -11.89 6.02 15.99
CA PHE A 408 -11.47 7.35 16.43
C PHE A 408 -10.01 7.32 16.86
N ARG A 409 -9.15 7.97 16.09
CA ARG A 409 -7.73 8.10 16.40
C ARG A 409 -7.11 9.33 15.75
N ARG A 410 -6.10 9.90 16.40
CA ARG A 410 -5.34 11.03 15.86
C ARG A 410 -3.88 10.66 15.74
N VAL A 411 -3.32 10.80 14.54
CA VAL A 411 -1.89 10.61 14.26
C VAL A 411 -1.30 11.96 13.92
N GLU A 412 -0.19 12.31 14.55
CA GLU A 412 0.50 13.56 14.26
C GLU A 412 1.99 13.45 14.57
N ILE A 413 2.78 14.35 13.98
CA ILE A 413 4.17 14.55 14.38
C ILE A 413 4.24 15.83 15.20
N LYS A 414 4.67 15.70 16.46
CA LYS A 414 4.81 16.81 17.39
C LYS A 414 6.13 16.70 18.13
N ASP A 415 6.87 17.81 18.19
CA ASP A 415 8.21 17.87 18.78
C ASP A 415 9.17 16.80 18.18
N GLY A 416 9.04 16.55 16.87
CA GLY A 416 9.83 15.57 16.15
C GLY A 416 9.59 14.11 16.57
N ARG A 417 8.40 13.81 17.11
CA ARG A 417 7.96 12.45 17.45
C ARG A 417 6.64 12.15 16.77
N LEU A 418 6.44 10.91 16.33
CA LEU A 418 5.16 10.35 15.89
C LEU A 418 4.30 10.04 17.11
N LEU A 419 3.12 10.64 17.21
CA LEU A 419 2.17 10.43 18.28
C LEU A 419 0.91 9.76 17.73
N LEU A 420 0.34 8.86 18.53
CA LEU A 420 -1.01 8.36 18.38
C LEU A 420 -1.82 8.76 19.62
N ASN A 421 -2.95 9.45 19.42
CA ASN A 421 -3.84 9.88 20.49
C ASN A 421 -3.11 10.68 21.61
N GLY A 422 -2.08 11.45 21.21
CA GLY A 422 -1.25 12.24 22.12
C GLY A 422 -0.10 11.49 22.79
N VAL A 423 0.07 10.18 22.53
CA VAL A 423 1.12 9.33 23.11
C VAL A 423 2.18 9.02 22.05
N PRO A 424 3.49 9.23 22.31
CA PRO A 424 4.54 8.81 21.40
C PRO A 424 4.63 7.28 21.38
N ILE A 425 4.43 6.68 20.20
CA ILE A 425 4.42 5.22 20.03
C ILE A 425 5.75 4.71 19.48
N ARG A 426 6.09 3.44 19.77
CA ARG A 426 7.21 2.75 19.11
C ARG A 426 6.67 1.69 18.14
N LEU A 427 7.12 1.74 16.89
CA LEU A 427 6.73 0.78 15.87
C LEU A 427 7.64 -0.45 15.97
N LYS A 428 7.07 -1.54 16.49
CA LYS A 428 7.68 -2.87 16.55
C LYS A 428 7.22 -3.64 15.31
N GLY A 429 7.76 -3.24 14.16
CA GLY A 429 7.20 -3.59 12.86
C GLY A 429 7.93 -4.71 12.11
N VAL A 430 7.29 -5.17 11.04
CA VAL A 430 7.84 -6.06 10.01
C VAL A 430 7.35 -5.67 8.61
N ASN A 431 8.20 -5.81 7.59
CA ASN A 431 7.83 -5.69 6.18
C ASN A 431 7.14 -7.00 5.73
N ARG A 432 6.05 -6.92 4.96
CA ARG A 432 5.33 -8.12 4.48
C ARG A 432 4.99 -8.01 3.00
N HIS A 433 5.57 -8.92 2.21
CA HIS A 433 5.12 -9.23 0.86
C HIS A 433 3.86 -10.11 0.88
N GLU A 434 2.97 -9.92 -0.10
CA GLU A 434 1.91 -10.89 -0.43
C GLU A 434 2.51 -12.08 -1.20
N HIS A 435 2.92 -13.11 -0.46
CA HIS A 435 3.49 -14.34 -1.02
C HIS A 435 2.83 -15.60 -0.44
N ASP A 436 2.45 -16.52 -1.32
CA ASP A 436 2.07 -17.88 -1.01
C ASP A 436 2.97 -18.86 -1.79
N PRO A 437 3.54 -19.90 -1.15
CA PRO A 437 4.44 -20.83 -1.81
C PRO A 437 3.81 -21.61 -2.97
N PHE A 438 2.49 -21.81 -2.98
CA PHE A 438 1.78 -22.61 -3.98
C PHE A 438 1.07 -21.75 -5.02
N THR A 439 0.56 -20.59 -4.62
CA THR A 439 -0.27 -19.73 -5.48
C THR A 439 0.39 -18.41 -5.88
N GLY A 440 1.65 -18.18 -5.49
CA GLY A 440 2.41 -16.99 -5.87
C GLY A 440 1.87 -15.75 -5.16
N HIS A 441 1.41 -14.75 -5.91
CA HIS A 441 0.87 -13.51 -5.33
C HIS A 441 -0.61 -13.60 -4.94
N VAL A 442 -1.27 -14.74 -5.18
CA VAL A 442 -2.66 -14.96 -4.77
C VAL A 442 -2.69 -15.45 -3.32
N VAL A 443 -2.90 -14.55 -2.36
CA VAL A 443 -2.92 -14.86 -0.93
C VAL A 443 -4.36 -15.03 -0.42
N SER A 444 -4.63 -16.10 0.32
CA SER A 444 -5.96 -16.34 0.90
C SER A 444 -6.20 -15.56 2.19
N GLU A 445 -7.47 -15.34 2.57
CA GLU A 445 -7.79 -14.73 3.87
C GLU A 445 -7.27 -15.58 5.04
N GLU A 446 -7.28 -16.91 4.93
CA GLU A 446 -6.74 -17.80 5.96
C GLU A 446 -5.24 -17.56 6.18
N SER A 447 -4.48 -17.37 5.10
CA SER A 447 -3.05 -17.04 5.16
C SER A 447 -2.82 -15.65 5.76
N MET A 448 -3.63 -14.65 5.38
CA MET A 448 -3.59 -13.31 6.01
C MET A 448 -3.85 -13.37 7.52
N ARG A 449 -4.88 -14.11 7.94
CA ARG A 449 -5.22 -14.31 9.35
C ARG A 449 -4.11 -15.02 10.11
N ARG A 450 -3.48 -16.02 9.49
CA ARG A 450 -2.35 -16.74 10.07
C ARG A 450 -1.13 -15.84 10.27
N ASP A 451 -0.84 -14.98 9.29
CA ASP A 451 0.22 -13.97 9.40
C ASP A 451 -0.05 -13.04 10.60
N LEU A 452 -1.26 -12.48 10.70
CA LEU A 452 -1.65 -11.57 11.78
C LEU A 452 -1.60 -12.23 13.16
N GLU A 453 -2.07 -13.49 13.26
CA GLU A 453 -2.01 -14.28 14.49
C GLU A 453 -0.56 -14.44 14.96
N LEU A 454 0.33 -14.90 14.08
CA LEU A 454 1.75 -15.08 14.41
C LEU A 454 2.43 -13.75 14.75
N MET A 455 2.11 -12.66 14.06
CA MET A 455 2.63 -11.33 14.38
C MET A 455 2.25 -10.92 15.81
N LYS A 456 0.96 -11.05 16.18
CA LYS A 456 0.48 -10.70 17.54
C LYS A 456 1.05 -11.63 18.61
N GLN A 457 1.24 -12.92 18.30
CA GLN A 457 1.89 -13.89 19.20
C GLN A 457 3.35 -13.55 19.50
N ASN A 458 3.99 -12.78 18.60
CA ASN A 458 5.40 -12.40 18.70
C ASN A 458 5.59 -10.89 18.91
N ASN A 459 4.60 -10.24 19.55
CA ASN A 459 4.67 -8.85 20.02
C ASN A 459 4.85 -7.77 18.92
N ILE A 460 4.63 -8.12 17.65
CA ILE A 460 4.63 -7.18 16.53
C ILE A 460 3.35 -6.33 16.58
N ASN A 461 3.49 -5.01 16.44
CA ASN A 461 2.36 -4.06 16.45
C ASN A 461 2.15 -3.33 15.13
N ALA A 462 3.05 -3.48 14.16
CA ALA A 462 2.99 -2.75 12.91
C ALA A 462 3.43 -3.59 11.71
N VAL A 463 2.88 -3.28 10.54
CA VAL A 463 3.25 -3.89 9.26
C VAL A 463 3.45 -2.79 8.20
N ARG A 464 4.49 -2.93 7.38
CA ARG A 464 4.68 -2.16 6.16
C ARG A 464 4.32 -3.05 4.97
N THR A 465 3.46 -2.54 4.09
CA THR A 465 3.01 -3.23 2.87
C THR A 465 4.07 -3.10 1.77
N CYS A 466 5.18 -3.83 1.93
CA CYS A 466 6.30 -3.76 1.00
C CYS A 466 5.95 -4.45 -0.34
N HIS A 467 6.04 -3.81 -1.50
CA HIS A 467 6.18 -2.36 -1.75
C HIS A 467 5.05 -1.89 -2.64
N TYR A 468 3.83 -2.13 -2.16
CA TYR A 468 2.60 -1.91 -2.90
C TYR A 468 1.37 -2.07 -1.99
N PRO A 469 0.21 -1.54 -2.40
CA PRO A 469 -1.01 -1.71 -1.63
C PRO A 469 -1.44 -3.19 -1.66
N ASN A 470 -1.73 -3.76 -0.49
CA ASN A 470 -2.20 -5.14 -0.34
C ASN A 470 -3.68 -5.29 -0.76
N ASP A 471 -4.22 -6.52 -0.69
CA ASP A 471 -5.66 -6.76 -0.85
C ASP A 471 -6.46 -5.93 0.17
N PRO A 472 -7.59 -5.29 -0.19
CA PRO A 472 -8.44 -4.53 0.74
C PRO A 472 -8.80 -5.30 2.02
N ARG A 473 -8.91 -6.63 1.94
CA ARG A 473 -9.19 -7.49 3.10
C ARG A 473 -8.09 -7.41 4.16
N TRP A 474 -6.83 -7.20 3.79
CA TRP A 474 -5.72 -7.06 4.72
C TRP A 474 -5.93 -5.89 5.70
N TYR A 475 -6.39 -4.74 5.19
CA TYR A 475 -6.60 -3.53 6.00
C TYR A 475 -7.79 -3.68 6.94
N GLU A 476 -8.89 -4.31 6.48
CA GLU A 476 -10.03 -4.65 7.34
C GLU A 476 -9.60 -5.55 8.51
N LEU A 477 -8.74 -6.54 8.26
CA LEU A 477 -8.21 -7.42 9.29
C LEU A 477 -7.25 -6.68 10.24
N CYS A 478 -6.43 -5.76 9.74
CA CYS A 478 -5.56 -4.93 10.58
C CYS A 478 -6.35 -3.96 11.47
N ASP A 479 -7.45 -3.40 10.94
CA ASP A 479 -8.41 -2.60 11.72
C ASP A 479 -9.03 -3.41 12.85
N GLU A 480 -9.46 -4.65 12.57
CA GLU A 480 -10.13 -5.55 13.50
C GLU A 480 -9.18 -6.09 14.59
N TYR A 481 -7.97 -6.49 14.22
CA TYR A 481 -7.01 -7.14 15.12
C TYR A 481 -5.98 -6.20 15.74
N GLY A 482 -5.95 -4.94 15.29
CA GLY A 482 -5.08 -3.92 15.86
C GLY A 482 -3.63 -4.12 15.47
N LEU A 483 -3.30 -3.75 14.23
CA LEU A 483 -1.93 -3.45 13.80
C LEU A 483 -1.89 -2.07 13.15
N TYR A 484 -0.80 -1.34 13.38
CA TYR A 484 -0.50 -0.14 12.62
C TYR A 484 -0.01 -0.52 11.23
N VAL A 485 -0.48 0.20 10.20
CA VAL A 485 -0.11 -0.05 8.81
C VAL A 485 0.60 1.17 8.25
N ILE A 486 1.76 0.90 7.61
CA ILE A 486 2.35 1.80 6.62
C ILE A 486 1.90 1.28 5.25
N ASP A 487 1.03 2.04 4.62
CA ASP A 487 0.48 1.71 3.30
C ASP A 487 1.33 2.36 2.22
N GLU A 488 1.81 1.58 1.25
CA GLU A 488 2.84 2.01 0.31
C GLU A 488 2.38 1.93 -1.15
N ALA A 489 2.59 3.00 -1.92
CA ALA A 489 2.23 3.01 -3.32
C ALA A 489 3.10 2.03 -4.12
N ASN A 490 2.53 1.41 -5.16
CA ASN A 490 3.21 0.45 -6.03
C ASN A 490 4.18 1.16 -7.00
N ILE A 491 5.27 1.72 -6.47
CA ILE A 491 6.26 2.50 -7.21
C ILE A 491 7.66 2.08 -6.73
N GLU A 492 8.32 1.26 -7.53
CA GLU A 492 9.73 0.93 -7.39
C GLU A 492 10.40 0.86 -8.77
N SER A 493 11.47 1.64 -8.97
CA SER A 493 12.23 1.68 -10.22
C SER A 493 13.73 1.47 -9.99
N HIS A 494 14.05 0.53 -9.08
CA HIS A 494 15.40 0.24 -8.62
C HIS A 494 16.37 0.04 -9.79
N GLY A 495 15.96 -0.69 -10.84
CA GLY A 495 16.79 -0.97 -12.02
C GLY A 495 17.18 0.24 -12.86
N MET A 496 16.51 1.39 -12.69
CA MET A 496 16.92 2.66 -13.33
C MET A 496 18.01 3.40 -12.55
N GLY A 497 18.20 3.03 -11.28
CA GLY A 497 19.06 3.72 -10.33
C GLY A 497 18.55 5.13 -9.98
N TYR A 498 19.32 5.83 -9.15
CA TYR A 498 18.90 7.10 -8.54
C TYR A 498 19.54 8.35 -9.17
N GLY A 499 20.34 8.15 -10.22
CA GLY A 499 21.08 9.18 -10.96
C GLY A 499 20.19 9.98 -11.93
N GLU A 500 20.75 10.45 -13.04
CA GLU A 500 20.02 11.25 -14.05
C GLU A 500 18.91 10.46 -14.75
N ARG A 501 19.07 9.14 -14.87
CA ARG A 501 18.11 8.23 -15.54
C ARG A 501 16.91 7.83 -14.66
N SER A 502 16.88 8.26 -13.39
CA SER A 502 15.79 7.93 -12.47
C SER A 502 14.45 8.44 -12.99
N LEU A 503 13.44 7.58 -13.00
CA LEU A 503 12.09 7.94 -13.45
C LEU A 503 11.42 8.96 -12.51
N ALA A 504 11.86 9.07 -11.26
CA ALA A 504 11.43 10.12 -10.33
C ALA A 504 11.75 11.54 -10.83
N LYS A 505 12.74 11.69 -11.72
CA LYS A 505 13.19 12.97 -12.26
C LYS A 505 12.63 13.27 -13.65
N ASN A 506 12.00 12.30 -14.31
CA ASN A 506 11.43 12.46 -15.64
C ASN A 506 9.94 12.84 -15.55
N PRO A 507 9.54 14.08 -15.86
CA PRO A 507 8.15 14.52 -15.72
C PRO A 507 7.14 13.76 -16.57
N ALA A 508 7.59 13.09 -17.65
CA ALA A 508 6.71 12.25 -18.46
C ALA A 508 6.09 11.09 -17.67
N TRP A 509 6.76 10.65 -16.60
CA TRP A 509 6.27 9.60 -15.69
C TRP A 509 5.46 10.14 -14.50
N GLY A 510 5.35 11.46 -14.35
CA GLY A 510 4.63 12.11 -13.24
C GLY A 510 3.16 11.67 -13.14
N PRO A 511 2.39 11.63 -14.23
CA PRO A 511 1.02 11.12 -14.23
C PRO A 511 0.91 9.67 -13.73
N ALA A 512 1.80 8.77 -14.15
CA ALA A 512 1.80 7.38 -13.69
C ALA A 512 2.16 7.23 -12.20
N HIS A 513 3.12 8.04 -11.69
CA HIS A 513 3.42 8.09 -10.25
C HIS A 513 2.21 8.59 -9.44
N LEU A 514 1.53 9.62 -9.95
CA LEU A 514 0.35 10.18 -9.30
C LEU A 514 -0.85 9.23 -9.34
N ASP A 515 -1.08 8.50 -10.43
CA ASP A 515 -2.13 7.48 -10.51
C ASP A 515 -1.96 6.40 -9.43
N ARG A 516 -0.77 5.80 -9.36
CA ARG A 516 -0.43 4.76 -8.36
C ARG A 516 -0.58 5.27 -6.93
N THR A 517 -0.10 6.49 -6.64
CA THR A 517 -0.24 7.09 -5.31
C THR A 517 -1.69 7.41 -4.96
N SER A 518 -2.42 8.04 -5.88
CA SER A 518 -3.79 8.47 -5.63
C SER A 518 -4.77 7.30 -5.52
N ARG A 519 -4.57 6.23 -6.30
CA ARG A 519 -5.38 5.01 -6.20
C ARG A 519 -5.25 4.32 -4.84
N MET A 520 -4.03 4.23 -4.29
CA MET A 520 -3.82 3.75 -2.91
C MET A 520 -4.58 4.62 -1.91
N VAL A 521 -4.30 5.93 -1.87
CA VAL A 521 -4.89 6.82 -0.87
C VAL A 521 -6.42 6.84 -0.98
N GLU A 522 -6.98 6.96 -2.18
CA GLU A 522 -8.43 7.00 -2.34
C GLU A 522 -9.10 5.69 -1.94
N ARG A 523 -8.48 4.53 -2.18
CA ARG A 523 -9.02 3.23 -1.78
C ARG A 523 -9.04 3.08 -0.26
N ASP A 524 -7.96 3.50 0.41
CA ASP A 524 -7.67 3.09 1.79
C ASP A 524 -7.80 4.20 2.85
N LYS A 525 -8.12 5.43 2.44
CA LYS A 525 -8.22 6.65 3.30
C LYS A 525 -9.06 6.51 4.57
N ASN A 526 -9.98 5.56 4.62
CA ASN A 526 -10.92 5.37 5.73
C ASN A 526 -10.47 4.33 6.77
N HIS A 527 -9.39 3.57 6.52
CA HIS A 527 -8.89 2.57 7.47
C HIS A 527 -8.17 3.23 8.66
N PRO A 528 -8.61 3.02 9.92
CA PRO A 528 -7.92 3.55 11.09
C PRO A 528 -6.52 2.95 11.30
N SER A 529 -6.30 1.70 10.86
CA SER A 529 -5.01 1.00 10.93
C SER A 529 -3.91 1.67 10.12
N VAL A 530 -4.24 2.25 8.98
CA VAL A 530 -3.28 3.03 8.19
C VAL A 530 -2.95 4.29 8.96
N ILE A 531 -1.72 4.40 9.46
CA ILE A 531 -1.25 5.57 10.22
C ILE A 531 -0.27 6.42 9.42
N ILE A 532 0.38 5.87 8.39
CA ILE A 532 1.39 6.54 7.56
C ILE A 532 1.17 6.14 6.10
N TRP A 533 1.28 7.11 5.19
CA TRP A 533 1.38 6.86 3.76
C TRP A 533 2.85 6.79 3.33
N SER A 534 3.25 5.78 2.56
CA SER A 534 4.56 5.70 1.94
C SER A 534 4.43 5.91 0.42
N LEU A 535 5.28 6.77 -0.14
CA LEU A 535 5.18 7.14 -1.57
C LEU A 535 5.68 6.05 -2.53
N GLY A 536 6.38 5.04 -2.03
CA GLY A 536 7.00 3.96 -2.80
C GLY A 536 8.33 3.55 -2.19
N ASN A 537 9.11 2.76 -2.94
CA ASN A 537 10.39 2.22 -2.50
C ASN A 537 11.46 2.43 -3.57
N GLU A 538 12.72 2.67 -3.15
CA GLU A 538 13.91 2.59 -4.01
C GLU A 538 13.76 3.04 -5.49
N ALA A 539 13.14 4.21 -5.70
CA ALA A 539 12.83 4.75 -7.04
C ALA A 539 13.58 6.05 -7.37
N GLY A 540 14.56 6.42 -6.52
CA GLY A 540 15.22 7.73 -6.55
C GLY A 540 14.31 8.86 -6.07
N ASN A 541 14.84 10.08 -5.97
CA ASN A 541 14.04 11.25 -5.57
C ASN A 541 14.04 12.32 -6.67
N GLY A 542 12.94 13.05 -6.81
CA GLY A 542 12.77 14.07 -7.84
C GLY A 542 11.36 14.65 -7.91
N VAL A 543 11.12 15.44 -8.95
CA VAL A 543 9.87 16.20 -9.17
C VAL A 543 8.60 15.34 -9.10
N ASN A 544 8.66 14.07 -9.49
CA ASN A 544 7.50 13.19 -9.45
C ASN A 544 7.11 12.82 -8.00
N PHE A 545 8.08 12.65 -7.10
CA PHE A 545 7.80 12.40 -5.67
C PHE A 545 7.43 13.68 -4.91
N GLU A 546 7.91 14.84 -5.35
CA GLU A 546 7.42 16.13 -4.85
C GLU A 546 5.95 16.34 -5.23
N LEU A 547 5.57 15.98 -6.47
CA LEU A 547 4.19 16.02 -6.95
C LEU A 547 3.28 15.13 -6.09
N THR A 548 3.65 13.86 -5.90
CA THR A 548 2.82 12.92 -5.14
C THR A 548 2.75 13.26 -3.66
N TYR A 549 3.86 13.66 -3.03
CA TYR A 549 3.87 14.16 -1.65
C TYR A 549 2.87 15.31 -1.47
N ASN A 550 2.98 16.35 -2.30
CA ASN A 550 2.12 17.53 -2.21
C ASN A 550 0.64 17.19 -2.43
N TRP A 551 0.35 16.26 -3.34
CA TRP A 551 -1.02 15.78 -3.55
C TRP A 551 -1.56 15.07 -2.30
N VAL A 552 -0.80 14.16 -1.69
CA VAL A 552 -1.22 13.45 -0.47
C VAL A 552 -1.43 14.43 0.68
N LYS A 553 -0.49 15.35 0.93
CA LYS A 553 -0.63 16.35 2.01
C LYS A 553 -1.87 17.24 1.85
N LYS A 554 -2.27 17.53 0.62
CA LYS A 554 -3.51 18.28 0.32
C LYS A 554 -4.76 17.41 0.50
N ARG A 555 -4.70 16.14 0.12
CA ARG A 555 -5.85 15.22 0.09
C ARG A 555 -6.19 14.62 1.44
N ASP A 556 -5.17 14.25 2.22
CA ASP A 556 -5.30 13.66 3.54
C ASP A 556 -4.23 14.24 4.49
N PRO A 557 -4.55 15.32 5.23
CA PRO A 557 -3.64 15.87 6.22
C PRO A 557 -3.62 15.08 7.54
N SER A 558 -4.44 14.03 7.69
CA SER A 558 -4.61 13.30 8.96
C SER A 558 -3.56 12.23 9.24
N ARG A 559 -2.62 12.03 8.29
CA ARG A 559 -1.55 11.05 8.34
C ARG A 559 -0.23 11.68 7.89
N PRO A 560 0.90 11.35 8.52
CA PRO A 560 2.22 11.64 7.99
C PRO A 560 2.48 10.89 6.68
N VAL A 561 3.36 11.44 5.87
CA VAL A 561 3.85 10.83 4.63
C VAL A 561 5.33 10.52 4.78
N GLN A 562 5.76 9.32 4.44
CA GLN A 562 7.18 8.94 4.41
C GLN A 562 7.64 8.59 3.00
N TYR A 563 8.92 8.84 2.72
CA TYR A 563 9.59 8.30 1.56
C TYR A 563 11.10 8.21 1.81
N GLU A 564 11.65 7.00 1.74
CA GLU A 564 13.01 6.78 2.24
C GLU A 564 14.07 7.47 1.37
N ARG A 565 13.93 7.44 0.04
CA ARG A 565 14.88 8.09 -0.88
C ARG A 565 14.82 9.62 -0.83
N ALA A 566 13.82 10.21 -0.17
CA ALA A 566 13.84 11.64 0.13
C ALA A 566 14.87 11.98 1.23
N VAL A 567 15.29 11.02 2.04
CA VAL A 567 16.26 11.19 3.13
C VAL A 567 15.81 12.33 4.06
N LEU A 568 16.43 13.51 3.97
CA LEU A 568 16.09 14.70 4.77
C LEU A 568 15.41 15.80 3.95
N ALA A 569 15.10 15.57 2.67
CA ALA A 569 14.36 16.50 1.82
C ALA A 569 12.94 16.79 2.37
N PRO A 570 12.27 17.87 1.94
CA PRO A 570 10.97 18.26 2.48
C PRO A 570 9.83 17.30 2.15
N ASN A 571 9.95 16.47 1.12
CA ASN A 571 8.92 15.53 0.68
C ASN A 571 8.91 14.21 1.49
N THR A 572 9.22 14.29 2.79
CA THR A 572 9.01 13.22 3.78
C THR A 572 8.89 13.82 5.19
N ASP A 573 7.85 13.42 5.91
CA ASP A 573 7.55 13.85 7.29
C ASP A 573 8.34 13.03 8.32
N ILE A 574 8.81 11.85 7.94
CA ILE A 574 9.57 10.90 8.78
C ILE A 574 10.94 10.68 8.15
N TYR A 575 12.00 10.68 8.95
CA TYR A 575 13.31 10.23 8.46
C TYR A 575 13.39 8.71 8.59
N CYS A 576 13.29 7.99 7.48
CA CYS A 576 13.06 6.54 7.52
C CYS A 576 14.11 5.67 6.83
N PRO A 577 15.43 5.81 7.14
CA PRO A 577 16.48 5.14 6.39
C PRO A 577 16.37 3.61 6.44
N MET A 578 16.82 2.94 5.38
CA MET A 578 16.99 1.48 5.33
C MET A 578 18.35 1.08 5.92
N TYR A 579 18.38 0.02 6.74
CA TYR A 579 19.58 -0.66 7.24
C TYR A 579 20.65 0.24 7.90
N ALA A 580 20.23 1.39 8.45
CA ALA A 580 21.15 2.30 9.11
C ALA A 580 21.71 1.70 10.40
N ARG A 581 23.03 1.82 10.59
CA ARG A 581 23.73 1.31 11.79
C ARG A 581 23.26 2.05 13.05
N ILE A 582 23.32 1.38 14.20
CA ILE A 582 22.97 1.96 15.52
C ILE A 582 23.68 3.29 15.79
N SER A 583 24.95 3.43 15.42
CA SER A 583 25.70 4.69 15.58
C SER A 583 25.10 5.85 14.79
N HIS A 584 24.52 5.59 13.61
CA HIS A 584 23.80 6.59 12.82
C HIS A 584 22.52 7.04 13.51
N LEU A 585 21.74 6.10 14.06
CA LEU A 585 20.53 6.42 14.83
C LEU A 585 20.88 7.31 16.03
N ILE A 586 21.88 6.91 16.81
CA ILE A 586 22.33 7.68 17.97
C ILE A 586 22.79 9.08 17.54
N ASN A 587 23.59 9.18 16.48
CA ASN A 587 24.04 10.49 15.98
C ASN A 587 22.88 11.39 15.56
N TYR A 588 21.85 10.85 14.92
CA TYR A 588 20.64 11.61 14.57
C TYR A 588 19.91 12.12 15.83
N ALA A 589 19.77 11.27 16.84
CA ALA A 589 18.97 11.54 18.03
C ALA A 589 19.71 12.29 19.16
N ARG A 590 21.02 12.54 19.04
CA ARG A 590 21.82 13.33 19.99
C ARG A 590 21.37 14.79 20.06
N GLU A 591 20.83 15.31 18.97
CA GLU A 591 20.28 16.65 18.89
C GLU A 591 18.77 16.58 18.60
N LYS A 592 18.01 17.59 19.04
CA LYS A 592 16.57 17.63 18.80
C LYS A 592 16.31 17.83 17.31
N GLN A 593 15.65 16.88 16.67
CA GLN A 593 15.29 16.89 15.26
C GLN A 593 13.84 17.34 15.03
N ALA A 594 13.53 17.80 13.82
CA ALA A 594 12.16 18.15 13.45
C ALA A 594 11.27 16.92 13.14
N ARG A 595 11.88 15.76 12.90
CA ARG A 595 11.21 14.53 12.45
C ARG A 595 11.63 13.33 13.30
N PRO A 596 10.74 12.35 13.52
CA PRO A 596 11.15 11.09 14.12
C PRO A 596 12.02 10.29 13.14
N LEU A 597 12.87 9.41 13.69
CA LEU A 597 13.55 8.37 12.94
C LEU A 597 12.86 7.04 13.15
N ILE A 598 12.37 6.45 12.05
CA ILE A 598 11.71 5.14 12.03
C ILE A 598 12.28 4.34 10.86
N LEU A 599 13.03 3.28 11.13
CA LEU A 599 13.68 2.51 10.07
C LEU A 599 12.62 1.83 9.20
N CYS A 600 12.51 2.17 7.91
CA CYS A 600 11.54 1.47 7.05
C CYS A 600 11.97 0.02 6.79
N GLU A 601 13.27 -0.28 6.90
CA GLU A 601 13.84 -1.62 6.87
C GLU A 601 15.06 -1.69 7.80
N TYR A 602 15.17 -2.75 8.60
CA TYR A 602 16.35 -3.07 9.40
C TYR A 602 16.39 -4.55 9.73
N ALA A 603 17.48 -4.99 10.38
CA ALA A 603 17.65 -6.36 10.85
C ALA A 603 17.31 -7.41 9.77
N HIS A 604 17.95 -7.32 8.60
CA HIS A 604 17.74 -8.22 7.45
C HIS A 604 17.80 -9.70 7.87
N SER A 605 16.67 -10.41 7.83
CA SER A 605 16.43 -11.73 8.41
C SER A 605 16.72 -12.89 7.45
N MET A 606 17.47 -12.66 6.37
CA MET A 606 17.87 -13.71 5.41
C MET A 606 18.63 -14.87 6.05
N GLY A 607 18.03 -16.06 5.99
CA GLY A 607 18.59 -17.30 6.53
C GLY A 607 18.79 -17.24 8.05
N ASN A 608 19.99 -17.58 8.52
CA ASN A 608 20.33 -17.49 9.95
C ASN A 608 20.91 -16.10 10.25
N SER A 609 20.04 -15.18 10.69
CA SER A 609 20.35 -13.76 10.84
C SER A 609 19.62 -13.14 12.06
N THR A 610 19.32 -11.84 12.02
CA THR A 610 18.64 -11.08 13.09
C THR A 610 19.48 -10.97 14.37
N GLY A 611 20.82 -11.04 14.24
CA GLY A 611 21.74 -10.78 15.33
C GLY A 611 21.69 -9.31 15.79
N ASN A 612 22.13 -9.04 17.03
CA ASN A 612 22.17 -7.71 17.68
C ASN A 612 20.85 -6.91 17.71
N LEU A 613 19.70 -7.57 17.53
CA LEU A 613 18.39 -6.91 17.60
C LEU A 613 18.19 -6.18 18.94
N GLN A 614 18.62 -6.79 20.05
CA GLN A 614 18.59 -6.18 21.38
C GLN A 614 19.32 -4.83 21.43
N ASP A 615 20.49 -4.71 20.79
CA ASP A 615 21.30 -3.48 20.79
C ASP A 615 20.60 -2.32 20.05
N TYR A 616 19.86 -2.61 18.97
CA TYR A 616 19.01 -1.61 18.32
C TYR A 616 17.94 -1.11 19.28
N TRP A 617 17.27 -2.02 19.98
CA TRP A 617 16.17 -1.67 20.87
C TRP A 617 16.63 -0.95 22.13
N GLU A 618 17.83 -1.22 22.62
CA GLU A 618 18.44 -0.41 23.68
C GLU A 618 18.64 1.04 23.24
N ALA A 619 19.14 1.28 22.03
CA ALA A 619 19.25 2.63 21.48
C ALA A 619 17.86 3.27 21.28
N ILE A 620 16.91 2.55 20.69
CA ILE A 620 15.54 3.03 20.42
C ILE A 620 14.79 3.36 21.73
N GLU A 621 14.98 2.57 22.78
CA GLU A 621 14.33 2.82 24.08
C GLU A 621 15.03 3.95 24.87
N THR A 622 16.29 4.27 24.55
CA THR A 622 17.07 5.35 25.19
C THR A 622 16.74 6.74 24.64
N TYR A 623 16.48 6.89 23.33
CA TYR A 623 16.29 8.19 22.69
C TYR A 623 14.86 8.39 22.19
N ASP A 624 14.19 9.44 22.66
CA ASP A 624 12.76 9.73 22.40
C ASP A 624 12.36 9.84 20.92
N GLN A 625 13.26 10.26 20.03
CA GLN A 625 12.97 10.44 18.59
C GLN A 625 13.29 9.19 17.75
N LEU A 626 13.87 8.16 18.35
CA LEU A 626 14.02 6.85 17.73
C LEU A 626 12.78 6.03 18.05
N GLN A 627 11.94 5.78 17.04
CA GLN A 627 10.60 5.20 17.27
C GLN A 627 10.41 3.83 16.63
N GLY A 628 11.48 3.06 16.55
CA GLY A 628 11.46 1.68 16.08
C GLY A 628 11.73 1.54 14.59
N GLY A 629 11.12 0.52 13.99
CA GLY A 629 11.32 0.20 12.59
C GLY A 629 10.65 -1.12 12.18
N PHE A 630 10.90 -1.51 10.94
CA PHE A 630 10.29 -2.69 10.33
C PHE A 630 11.36 -3.70 9.91
N ILE A 631 11.34 -4.89 10.51
CA ILE A 631 12.26 -5.98 10.16
C ILE A 631 12.06 -6.35 8.68
N TRP A 632 13.15 -6.62 7.95
CA TRP A 632 13.09 -7.18 6.59
C TRP A 632 13.40 -8.68 6.63
N ASP A 633 12.44 -9.58 6.46
CA ASP A 633 11.00 -9.35 6.28
C ASP A 633 10.16 -10.45 6.96
N TRP A 634 8.87 -10.53 6.62
CA TRP A 634 7.95 -11.46 7.29
C TRP A 634 8.16 -12.91 6.85
N VAL A 635 8.09 -13.20 5.54
CA VAL A 635 7.97 -14.56 5.01
C VAL A 635 8.95 -14.79 3.86
N ASP A 636 9.66 -15.91 3.91
CA ASP A 636 10.50 -16.34 2.80
C ASP A 636 9.66 -16.49 1.52
N GLN A 637 10.09 -15.86 0.44
CA GLN A 637 9.44 -15.96 -0.86
C GLN A 637 9.84 -17.26 -1.59
N GLY A 638 9.88 -18.40 -0.90
CA GLY A 638 10.14 -19.69 -1.54
C GLY A 638 8.89 -20.19 -2.28
N LEU A 639 9.03 -20.64 -3.54
CA LEU A 639 7.96 -21.32 -4.27
C LEU A 639 8.05 -22.83 -4.09
N ALA A 640 6.92 -23.51 -3.94
CA ALA A 640 6.89 -24.96 -3.77
C ALA A 640 7.24 -25.66 -5.09
N LYS A 641 8.25 -26.54 -5.05
CA LYS A 641 8.63 -27.39 -6.19
C LYS A 641 8.92 -28.81 -5.72
N LYS A 642 8.69 -29.80 -6.59
CA LYS A 642 9.01 -31.20 -6.31
C LYS A 642 10.35 -31.59 -6.94
N ASN A 643 11.18 -32.32 -6.21
CA ASN A 643 12.40 -32.94 -6.74
C ASN A 643 12.07 -34.25 -7.50
N GLU A 644 13.10 -34.94 -8.01
CA GLU A 644 12.95 -36.21 -8.76
C GLU A 644 12.29 -37.34 -7.94
N LYS A 645 12.34 -37.26 -6.60
CA LYS A 645 11.71 -38.22 -5.68
C LYS A 645 10.27 -37.83 -5.30
N GLY A 646 9.78 -36.69 -5.78
CA GLY A 646 8.47 -36.15 -5.46
C GLY A 646 8.39 -35.38 -4.13
N GLU A 647 9.51 -35.14 -3.47
CA GLU A 647 9.59 -34.39 -2.20
C GLU A 647 9.51 -32.88 -2.50
N ILE A 648 8.75 -32.14 -1.67
CA ILE A 648 8.64 -30.69 -1.80
C ILE A 648 9.92 -30.04 -1.24
N PHE A 649 10.46 -29.08 -1.99
CA PHE A 649 11.46 -28.14 -1.52
C PHE A 649 11.02 -26.71 -1.88
N TRP A 650 11.60 -25.73 -1.16
CA TRP A 650 11.37 -24.32 -1.41
C TRP A 650 12.36 -23.82 -2.46
N ALA A 651 11.87 -23.62 -3.68
CA ALA A 651 12.64 -23.12 -4.80
C ALA A 651 12.79 -21.60 -4.71
N TYR A 652 13.96 -21.10 -5.15
CA TYR A 652 14.30 -19.69 -5.24
C TYR A 652 14.81 -19.33 -6.65
N GLY A 653 15.33 -18.12 -6.85
CA GLY A 653 15.82 -17.70 -8.16
C GLY A 653 16.82 -18.67 -8.78
N GLY A 654 16.64 -19.00 -10.06
CA GLY A 654 17.52 -19.91 -10.79
C GLY A 654 17.14 -21.39 -10.68
N ASP A 655 16.17 -21.75 -9.82
CA ASP A 655 15.56 -23.08 -9.84
C ASP A 655 14.50 -23.23 -10.95
N TYR A 656 14.19 -22.14 -11.67
CA TYR A 656 13.25 -22.09 -12.78
C TYR A 656 13.93 -21.56 -14.05
N GLY A 657 13.45 -22.04 -15.19
CA GLY A 657 13.95 -21.67 -16.51
C GLY A 657 15.26 -22.37 -16.91
N PRO A 658 15.68 -22.23 -18.18
CA PRO A 658 16.96 -22.75 -18.66
C PRO A 658 18.15 -21.96 -18.11
N PRO A 659 19.39 -22.49 -18.20
CA PRO A 659 20.60 -21.75 -17.89
C PRO A 659 20.65 -20.40 -18.60
N GLY A 660 20.96 -19.34 -17.86
CA GLY A 660 20.97 -17.96 -18.37
C GLY A 660 19.69 -17.17 -18.11
N THR A 661 18.64 -17.79 -17.57
CA THR A 661 17.49 -17.06 -16.99
C THR A 661 18.00 -16.11 -15.90
N PRO A 662 17.64 -14.81 -15.93
CA PRO A 662 18.03 -13.85 -14.89
C PRO A 662 17.66 -14.34 -13.49
N SER A 663 18.58 -14.20 -12.54
CA SER A 663 18.38 -14.69 -11.17
C SER A 663 19.29 -14.01 -10.16
N ASP A 664 18.73 -13.60 -9.02
CA ASP A 664 19.47 -13.20 -7.80
C ASP A 664 19.41 -14.28 -6.69
N ARG A 665 19.16 -15.53 -7.09
CA ARG A 665 19.24 -16.72 -6.25
C ARG A 665 18.33 -16.67 -5.02
N ASN A 666 18.86 -16.98 -3.84
CA ASN A 666 18.13 -17.10 -2.59
C ASN A 666 17.93 -15.76 -1.87
N PHE A 667 18.24 -14.63 -2.52
CA PHE A 667 18.08 -13.31 -1.92
C PHE A 667 16.60 -12.96 -1.62
N CYS A 668 15.64 -13.77 -2.08
CA CYS A 668 14.20 -13.68 -1.79
C CYS A 668 13.77 -14.42 -0.51
N CYS A 669 14.70 -15.08 0.19
CA CYS A 669 14.44 -15.83 1.42
C CYS A 669 14.91 -15.02 2.63
N ASN A 670 14.13 -13.99 2.99
CA ASN A 670 14.47 -12.99 4.00
C ASN A 670 13.60 -13.04 5.26
N GLY A 671 12.74 -14.06 5.38
CA GLY A 671 11.62 -14.05 6.31
C GLY A 671 11.99 -14.38 7.75
N LEU A 672 11.19 -13.90 8.69
CA LEU A 672 11.10 -14.43 10.06
C LEU A 672 10.36 -15.78 10.12
N VAL A 673 9.60 -16.11 9.08
CA VAL A 673 8.96 -17.41 8.90
C VAL A 673 9.30 -18.00 7.51
N ALA A 674 9.34 -19.32 7.44
CA ALA A 674 9.47 -20.07 6.19
C ALA A 674 8.21 -19.88 5.31
N PRO A 675 8.22 -20.31 4.03
CA PRO A 675 7.11 -20.05 3.10
C PRO A 675 5.75 -20.58 3.60
N ASP A 676 5.76 -21.69 4.35
CA ASP A 676 4.59 -22.32 4.97
C ASP A 676 4.20 -21.73 6.35
N ARG A 677 4.79 -20.58 6.72
CA ARG A 677 4.63 -19.87 8.00
C ARG A 677 5.21 -20.62 9.20
N THR A 678 6.07 -21.62 8.99
CA THR A 678 6.86 -22.21 10.08
C THR A 678 7.85 -21.16 10.63
N PRO A 679 7.83 -20.84 11.93
CA PRO A 679 8.75 -19.87 12.50
C PRO A 679 10.22 -20.26 12.37
N HIS A 680 11.06 -19.31 11.95
CA HIS A 680 12.51 -19.43 12.11
C HIS A 680 12.91 -19.10 13.56
N PRO A 681 14.08 -19.58 14.04
CA PRO A 681 14.54 -19.29 15.41
C PRO A 681 14.63 -17.78 15.72
N ALA A 682 14.94 -16.95 14.73
CA ALA A 682 14.99 -15.50 14.86
C ALA A 682 13.68 -14.89 15.39
N LEU A 683 12.52 -15.49 15.08
CA LEU A 683 11.23 -14.96 15.55
C LEU A 683 11.09 -15.05 17.09
N ALA A 684 11.75 -16.00 17.74
CA ALA A 684 11.77 -16.08 19.20
C ALA A 684 12.54 -14.91 19.83
N GLU A 685 13.65 -14.50 19.20
CA GLU A 685 14.41 -13.31 19.61
C GLU A 685 13.58 -12.04 19.40
N VAL A 686 12.90 -11.92 18.25
CA VAL A 686 11.96 -10.83 17.99
C VAL A 686 10.89 -10.75 19.07
N LYS A 687 10.25 -11.88 19.42
CA LYS A 687 9.24 -11.92 20.49
C LYS A 687 9.79 -11.39 21.81
N LYS A 688 11.01 -11.80 22.18
CA LYS A 688 11.67 -11.39 23.42
C LYS A 688 12.00 -9.90 23.41
N VAL A 689 12.68 -9.39 22.37
CA VAL A 689 13.06 -7.99 22.27
C VAL A 689 11.83 -7.07 22.16
N TYR A 690 10.79 -7.51 21.46
CA TYR A 690 9.56 -6.73 21.26
C TYR A 690 8.58 -6.81 22.45
N GLN A 691 8.86 -7.56 23.51
CA GLN A 691 7.90 -7.71 24.61
C GLN A 691 7.55 -6.38 25.31
N TYR A 692 6.31 -6.26 25.80
CA TYR A 692 5.80 -5.02 26.38
C TYR A 692 5.86 -4.99 27.92
N VAL A 693 6.46 -5.99 28.54
CA VAL A 693 6.73 -5.99 29.99
C VAL A 693 8.23 -6.19 30.21
N GLY A 694 8.87 -5.15 30.74
CA GLY A 694 10.26 -5.21 31.18
C GLY A 694 10.32 -5.72 32.62
N ILE A 695 11.27 -6.61 32.90
CA ILE A 695 11.50 -7.15 34.24
C ILE A 695 13.00 -7.08 34.49
N LYS A 696 13.43 -6.41 35.57
CA LYS A 696 14.85 -6.25 35.88
C LYS A 696 15.12 -6.47 37.36
N ALA A 697 16.16 -7.21 37.70
CA ALA A 697 16.65 -7.29 39.08
C ALA A 697 17.22 -5.94 39.53
N ILE A 698 16.75 -5.43 40.66
CA ILE A 698 17.44 -4.36 41.39
C ILE A 698 18.43 -5.00 42.36
N GLU A 699 17.95 -5.98 43.14
CA GLU A 699 18.77 -6.78 44.05
C GLU A 699 18.21 -8.22 44.07
N ALA A 700 18.79 -9.09 43.25
CA ALA A 700 18.26 -10.44 43.00
C ALA A 700 18.18 -11.30 44.27
N ALA A 701 19.17 -11.20 45.17
CA ALA A 701 19.22 -11.99 46.40
C ALA A 701 18.16 -11.59 47.44
N SER A 702 17.70 -10.33 47.44
CA SER A 702 16.62 -9.87 48.32
C SER A 702 15.23 -9.95 47.67
N GLY A 703 15.18 -10.45 46.41
CA GLY A 703 13.97 -10.59 45.61
C GLY A 703 13.39 -9.26 45.13
N GLN A 704 14.19 -8.19 45.07
CA GLN A 704 13.75 -6.87 44.57
C GLN A 704 13.85 -6.80 43.05
N VAL A 705 12.70 -6.64 42.40
CA VAL A 705 12.56 -6.63 40.94
C VAL A 705 11.75 -5.40 40.49
N GLU A 706 12.26 -4.68 39.50
CA GLU A 706 11.53 -3.63 38.80
C GLU A 706 10.68 -4.26 37.70
N LEU A 707 9.39 -3.97 37.72
CA LEU A 707 8.48 -4.20 36.61
C LEU A 707 8.27 -2.89 35.84
N GLN A 708 8.39 -2.95 34.53
CA GLN A 708 8.08 -1.84 33.63
C GLN A 708 6.95 -2.24 32.67
N ASN A 709 5.86 -1.48 32.70
CA ASN A 709 4.87 -1.53 31.64
C ASN A 709 5.34 -0.71 30.45
N LYS A 710 5.62 -1.35 29.31
CA LYS A 710 6.03 -0.71 28.06
C LYS A 710 4.88 -0.58 27.05
N TYR A 711 3.65 -0.99 27.39
CA TYR A 711 2.47 -0.70 26.58
C TYR A 711 2.19 0.81 26.55
N ASP A 712 1.62 1.28 25.45
CA ASP A 712 1.31 2.69 25.22
C ASP A 712 -0.04 3.08 25.84
N PHE A 713 -1.01 2.15 25.83
CA PHE A 713 -2.39 2.40 26.28
C PHE A 713 -2.92 1.35 27.27
N LEU A 714 -2.30 0.16 27.34
CA LEU A 714 -2.73 -0.97 28.16
C LEU A 714 -2.14 -0.94 29.59
N SER A 715 -2.98 -1.23 30.59
CA SER A 715 -2.53 -1.47 31.96
C SER A 715 -2.17 -2.94 32.18
N LEU A 716 -1.22 -3.21 33.08
CA LEU A 716 -0.85 -4.59 33.43
C LEU A 716 -1.91 -5.37 34.21
N ARG A 717 -3.04 -4.75 34.59
CA ARG A 717 -4.20 -5.44 35.19
C ARG A 717 -4.78 -6.55 34.30
N GLN A 718 -4.48 -6.52 32.99
CA GLN A 718 -4.90 -7.55 32.03
C GLN A 718 -4.09 -8.84 32.09
N PHE A 719 -3.00 -8.86 32.87
CA PHE A 719 -2.08 -9.99 32.93
C PHE A 719 -1.92 -10.51 34.36
N ASP A 720 -1.52 -11.77 34.46
CA ASP A 720 -0.96 -12.36 35.67
C ASP A 720 0.53 -12.63 35.44
N ILE A 721 1.37 -12.32 36.43
CA ILE A 721 2.82 -12.53 36.37
C ILE A 721 3.16 -13.73 37.25
N PHE A 722 3.59 -14.81 36.62
CA PHE A 722 4.05 -16.03 37.29
C PHE A 722 5.55 -15.94 37.49
N TRP A 723 6.03 -16.32 38.67
CA TRP A 723 7.46 -16.45 38.93
C TRP A 723 7.80 -17.84 39.45
N THR A 724 8.97 -18.34 39.06
CA THR A 724 9.50 -19.64 39.51
C THR A 724 10.98 -19.47 39.83
N LEU A 725 11.37 -19.79 41.06
CA LEU A 725 12.76 -19.94 41.46
C LEU A 725 13.19 -21.38 41.15
N VAL A 726 14.28 -21.54 40.40
CA VAL A 726 14.88 -22.84 40.08
C VAL A 726 16.28 -22.93 40.67
N GLY A 727 16.64 -24.07 41.26
CA GLY A 727 17.99 -24.39 41.74
C GLY A 727 18.54 -25.60 41.00
N ASN A 728 19.67 -25.45 40.30
CA ASN A 728 20.23 -26.47 39.38
C ASN A 728 19.16 -27.06 38.42
N GLY A 729 18.34 -26.18 37.85
CA GLY A 729 17.26 -26.55 36.91
C GLY A 729 16.00 -27.13 37.53
N GLN A 730 15.94 -27.32 38.86
CA GLN A 730 14.76 -27.86 39.54
C GLN A 730 13.96 -26.74 40.23
N PRO A 731 12.62 -26.67 40.07
CA PRO A 731 11.80 -25.70 40.78
C PRO A 731 11.93 -25.87 42.31
N VAL A 732 12.18 -24.76 43.01
CA VAL A 732 12.28 -24.72 44.48
C VAL A 732 11.20 -23.84 45.13
N ALA A 733 10.70 -22.84 44.41
CA ALA A 733 9.59 -21.98 44.83
C ALA A 733 8.88 -21.40 43.60
N SER A 734 7.60 -21.02 43.76
CA SER A 734 6.86 -20.31 42.71
C SER A 734 5.76 -19.46 43.32
N GLY A 735 5.25 -18.51 42.55
CA GLY A 735 4.12 -17.68 42.95
C GLY A 735 3.53 -16.90 41.78
N VAL A 736 2.46 -16.15 42.08
CA VAL A 736 1.72 -15.37 41.10
C VAL A 736 1.43 -13.98 41.65
N ILE A 737 1.75 -12.96 40.87
CA ILE A 737 1.31 -11.58 41.06
C ILE A 737 0.10 -11.39 40.14
N LYS A 738 -1.10 -11.34 40.74
CA LYS A 738 -2.35 -11.24 39.99
C LYS A 738 -2.65 -9.80 39.64
N ALA A 739 -2.98 -9.54 38.37
CA ALA A 739 -3.51 -8.26 37.90
C ALA A 739 -2.81 -7.00 38.46
N PRO A 740 -1.48 -6.87 38.33
CA PRO A 740 -0.75 -5.75 38.92
C PRO A 740 -1.25 -4.39 38.42
N GLU A 741 -1.38 -3.42 39.33
CA GLU A 741 -1.99 -2.12 39.05
C GLU A 741 -1.01 -1.11 38.40
N ILE A 742 -0.25 -1.56 37.39
CA ILE A 742 0.76 -0.74 36.72
C ILE A 742 0.16 -0.15 35.44
N GLY A 743 0.02 1.18 35.40
CA GLY A 743 -0.47 1.92 34.21
C GLY A 743 0.52 1.93 33.04
N PRO A 744 0.10 2.35 31.83
CA PRO A 744 0.96 2.44 30.65
C PRO A 744 2.22 3.26 30.91
N GLN A 745 3.37 2.81 30.38
CA GLN A 745 4.68 3.47 30.53
C GLN A 745 5.16 3.67 31.99
N LYS A 746 4.53 3.04 32.99
CA LYS A 746 4.91 3.14 34.41
C LYS A 746 5.83 2.00 34.85
N LYS A 747 6.53 2.25 35.97
CA LYS A 747 7.42 1.30 36.64
C LYS A 747 6.98 1.11 38.10
N GLU A 748 7.18 -0.08 38.62
CA GLU A 748 6.97 -0.40 40.03
C GLU A 748 8.03 -1.40 40.52
N ILE A 749 8.40 -1.30 41.80
CA ILE A 749 9.33 -2.22 42.44
C ILE A 749 8.53 -3.20 43.27
N LEU A 750 8.72 -4.49 43.01
CA LEU A 750 8.15 -5.57 43.80
C LEU A 750 9.24 -6.28 44.60
N ARG A 751 8.83 -6.87 45.72
CA ARG A 751 9.70 -7.66 46.58
C ARG A 751 9.13 -9.07 46.75
N LEU A 752 9.88 -10.07 46.29
CA LEU A 752 9.60 -11.48 46.50
C LEU A 752 10.37 -11.98 47.72
N ASP A 753 9.71 -12.72 48.62
CA ASP A 753 10.39 -13.33 49.76
C ASP A 753 11.08 -14.63 49.35
N LEU A 754 12.31 -14.50 48.81
CA LEU A 754 13.09 -15.62 48.28
C LEU A 754 14.04 -16.24 49.30
N LYS A 755 14.33 -15.54 50.39
CA LYS A 755 15.35 -15.93 51.38
C LYS A 755 15.19 -17.37 51.92
N PRO A 756 13.98 -17.87 52.22
CA PRO A 756 13.81 -19.23 52.74
C PRO A 756 14.29 -20.33 51.77
N TYR A 757 14.39 -20.03 50.48
CA TYR A 757 14.66 -21.01 49.41
C TYR A 757 16.11 -20.97 48.91
N LEU A 758 16.88 -19.96 49.31
CA LEU A 758 18.28 -19.74 48.95
C LEU A 758 19.24 -20.32 50.02
N ASN A 759 18.99 -21.57 50.42
CA ASN A 759 19.65 -22.20 51.57
C ASN A 759 20.87 -23.08 51.20
N ASP A 760 21.08 -23.39 49.92
CA ASP A 760 22.20 -24.21 49.46
C ASP A 760 23.14 -23.38 48.57
N PRO A 761 24.28 -22.89 49.10
CA PRO A 761 25.22 -22.06 48.34
C PRO A 761 25.93 -22.83 47.20
N LYS A 762 25.75 -24.16 47.09
CA LYS A 762 26.29 -24.96 45.98
C LYS A 762 25.34 -25.05 44.79
N LYS A 763 24.11 -24.53 44.92
CA LYS A 763 23.15 -24.48 43.81
C LYS A 763 23.30 -23.18 43.05
N GLU A 764 23.23 -23.30 41.73
CA GLU A 764 22.98 -22.17 40.85
C GLU A 764 21.47 -21.89 40.85
N TYR A 765 21.10 -20.65 41.16
CA TYR A 765 19.71 -20.24 41.24
C TYR A 765 19.35 -19.27 40.12
N PHE A 766 18.19 -19.50 39.49
CA PHE A 766 17.58 -18.55 38.56
C PHE A 766 16.15 -18.23 38.98
N LEU A 767 15.78 -16.97 38.84
CA LEU A 767 14.41 -16.52 38.99
C LEU A 767 13.81 -16.28 37.60
N ASN A 768 12.79 -17.07 37.28
CA ASN A 768 12.07 -17.03 36.01
C ASN A 768 10.75 -16.28 36.18
N PHE A 769 10.34 -15.55 35.16
CA PHE A 769 9.07 -14.85 35.07
C PHE A 769 8.34 -15.20 33.76
N GLU A 770 7.03 -15.37 33.83
CA GLU A 770 6.13 -15.45 32.68
C GLU A 770 4.94 -14.52 32.90
N VAL A 771 4.69 -13.63 31.94
CA VAL A 771 3.52 -12.74 31.94
C VAL A 771 2.46 -13.33 31.03
N LYS A 772 1.29 -13.66 31.59
CA LYS A 772 0.22 -14.36 30.88
C LYS A 772 -1.04 -13.53 30.80
N LEU A 773 -1.69 -13.58 29.64
CA LEU A 773 -3.01 -12.97 29.44
C LEU A 773 -4.05 -13.59 30.38
N ARG A 774 -4.86 -12.77 31.05
CA ARG A 774 -5.96 -13.25 31.91
C ARG A 774 -7.18 -13.67 31.10
N GLU A 775 -7.48 -12.91 30.05
CA GLU A 775 -8.60 -13.13 29.15
C GLU A 775 -8.09 -13.29 27.72
N ALA A 776 -8.86 -14.00 26.89
CA ALA A 776 -8.52 -14.17 25.49
C ALA A 776 -8.70 -12.84 24.73
N LEU A 777 -7.76 -12.55 23.85
CA LEU A 777 -7.89 -11.55 22.79
C LEU A 777 -8.27 -12.27 21.48
N PRO A 778 -8.78 -11.57 20.44
CA PRO A 778 -9.26 -12.22 19.22
C PRO A 778 -8.26 -13.20 18.56
N LEU A 779 -6.96 -12.93 18.66
CA LEU A 779 -5.88 -13.76 18.09
C LEU A 779 -5.02 -14.47 19.15
N LEU A 780 -5.25 -14.23 20.44
CA LEU A 780 -4.42 -14.77 21.53
C LEU A 780 -5.29 -15.44 22.58
N PRO A 781 -5.07 -16.74 22.90
CA PRO A 781 -5.86 -17.41 23.92
C PRO A 781 -5.54 -16.85 25.32
N ALA A 782 -6.49 -17.02 26.25
CA ALA A 782 -6.22 -16.79 27.67
C ALA A 782 -5.06 -17.69 28.14
N GLY A 783 -4.20 -17.18 29.01
CA GLY A 783 -3.00 -17.86 29.48
C GLY A 783 -1.79 -17.76 28.54
N PHE A 784 -1.91 -17.13 27.37
CA PHE A 784 -0.79 -16.96 26.44
C PHE A 784 0.34 -16.12 27.07
N VAL A 785 1.59 -16.59 26.92
CA VAL A 785 2.79 -15.91 27.43
C VAL A 785 3.20 -14.79 26.47
N VAL A 786 2.98 -13.54 26.89
CA VAL A 786 3.32 -12.33 26.12
C VAL A 786 4.72 -11.81 26.39
N ALA A 787 5.28 -12.12 27.57
CA ALA A 787 6.62 -11.72 27.97
C ALA A 787 7.20 -12.76 28.94
N SER A 788 8.52 -12.93 28.92
CA SER A 788 9.23 -13.74 29.89
C SER A 788 10.57 -13.12 30.25
N GLU A 789 11.09 -13.46 31.43
CA GLU A 789 12.44 -13.07 31.83
C GLU A 789 13.08 -14.14 32.71
N GLN A 790 14.41 -14.26 32.63
CA GLN A 790 15.20 -15.09 33.53
C GLN A 790 16.37 -14.27 34.06
N MET A 791 16.59 -14.32 35.38
CA MET A 791 17.72 -13.64 36.01
C MET A 791 18.48 -14.58 36.95
N PRO A 792 19.81 -14.61 36.90
CA PRO A 792 20.60 -15.36 37.86
C PRO A 792 20.51 -14.70 39.25
N ILE A 793 20.44 -15.52 40.30
CA ILE A 793 20.60 -15.06 41.68
C ILE A 793 22.05 -15.31 42.09
N PRO A 794 22.84 -14.25 42.39
CA PRO A 794 24.22 -14.41 42.84
C PRO A 794 24.28 -15.25 44.12
N ALA A 795 25.19 -16.23 44.17
CA ALA A 795 25.44 -16.99 45.39
C ALA A 795 25.86 -16.03 46.52
N SER A 796 25.28 -16.22 47.71
CA SER A 796 25.61 -15.48 48.92
C SER A 796 27.08 -15.74 49.30
N GLY A 797 27.99 -14.92 48.78
CA GLY A 797 29.43 -15.03 48.98
C GLY A 797 30.31 -14.49 47.85
N ASN A 798 29.79 -14.31 46.63
CA ASN A 798 30.54 -13.70 45.54
C ASN A 798 29.85 -12.40 45.09
N ALA A 799 30.33 -11.27 45.63
CA ALA A 799 30.19 -10.00 44.95
C ALA A 799 30.90 -10.16 43.59
N LEU A 800 30.12 -10.39 42.53
CA LEU A 800 30.62 -10.21 41.17
C LEU A 800 31.06 -8.76 41.08
N ALA A 801 32.37 -8.55 41.02
CA ALA A 801 32.96 -7.29 40.64
C ALA A 801 32.23 -6.82 39.39
N SER A 802 31.71 -5.60 39.45
CA SER A 802 31.16 -4.88 38.31
C SER A 802 32.02 -5.16 37.08
N ALA A 803 31.46 -5.85 36.09
CA ALA A 803 32.01 -5.85 34.74
C ALA A 803 31.91 -4.40 34.27
N GLY A 804 32.98 -3.65 34.52
CA GLY A 804 33.17 -2.33 33.97
C GLY A 804 33.06 -2.45 32.47
N THR A 805 32.22 -1.58 31.92
CA THR A 805 32.26 -1.14 30.54
C THR A 805 33.68 -0.72 30.18
N THR A 806 34.51 -1.66 29.74
CA THR A 806 35.69 -1.34 28.94
C THR A 806 35.21 -1.14 27.52
N GLY A 807 35.06 0.13 27.16
CA GLY A 807 35.04 0.51 25.76
C GLY A 807 36.32 0.05 25.08
N SER A 808 36.17 -0.44 23.86
CA SER A 808 37.21 -0.40 22.84
C SER A 808 36.56 0.09 21.55
N ALA A 809 37.21 1.10 20.99
CA ALA A 809 36.86 1.99 19.88
C ALA A 809 36.10 1.39 18.68
#